data_AF-V4L804-F1
#
_entry.id   AF-V4L804-F1
#
_cell.length_a   1.000
_cell.length_b   1.000
_cell.length_c   1.000
_cell.angle_alpha   90.00
_cell.angle_beta   90.00
_cell.angle_gamma   90.00
#
_symmetry.space_group_name_H-M   'P 1'
#
loop_
_entity.id
_entity.type
_entity.pdbx_description
1 polymer ?
#
loop_
_entity_poly.entity_id
_entity_poly.type
_entity_poly.pdbx_seq_one_letter_code
_entity_poly.pdbx_strand_id
1 'polypeptide(L)'
;MQRASALLCSSTSITFKPFQLLNPNISLHFPTFELSPSVSSLSRSPCHFSLVRARGKSSFIVRSTATQEVVETSDTSGLDLVEVGFLSGVHGLQGEICIKPNTDFPDLRFSKPGRRWLKQQLMGQDKIEEVELVEGRPHPAQKSWILKFRGLDDVDQVRQLIGATLLAEEDDRPELDEGEFYTRDLVGMRVLLKETGQLVGTVANIFDNGGNDLLHVLLDSSMEVCNGNAKTNQLVWIPFVDAIVPDVDLERKEMYITPPKGLLEVNMRADDRSKKERRQLEWKERKKQQKRLIAAKKKLCELEQKHVFDGLRFGEKSQRSLLADHIVDVNSTLLQKALQSIETSSKRWNVNEEINALRARVSECTLNVSRECLGFGASEEKVGSNLSFLQQGKSLYSEGKVSICLVLNDHETEQLEGENGALSYLHTLLDDEQRFLKEEERACVPLVVVSPEHAIDALQKLFEDNDNFGFESEKIWFLKEETLPVVCSSPEEPKKHKILMKSPWEILKSPVGSGGVLSILASHGITDSLSSLGIDYLQVNSIETRSQPPQHNINPMLVGFVSAKRAEIGIQVTEESEVKNFEMIFSLKFLKRLKGRIELEAVMKMNSHVQKVENEWIESVPSEPNSFEFRSDIYRVLSECSSSDKICLMNITV
;
A
#
# COMPACT_ATOMS: atom_id res chain seq x y z
N MET A 1 27.79 32.91 14.47
CA MET A 1 26.34 33.25 14.45
C MET A 1 25.86 33.06 13.03
N GLN A 2 24.90 32.18 12.81
CA GLN A 2 24.29 31.94 11.50
C GLN A 2 22.84 32.41 11.53
N ARG A 3 22.36 32.98 10.42
CA ARG A 3 20.96 33.35 10.23
C ARG A 3 20.21 32.19 9.57
N ALA A 4 19.02 31.90 10.07
CA ALA A 4 18.01 31.14 9.34
C ALA A 4 17.26 32.12 8.43
N SER A 5 17.18 31.80 7.14
CA SER A 5 16.64 32.70 6.13
C SER A 5 15.33 32.14 5.58
N ALA A 6 14.24 32.87 5.72
CA ALA A 6 12.94 32.49 5.13
C ALA A 6 12.82 32.83 3.62
N LEU A 7 13.94 33.15 2.94
CA LEU A 7 13.94 34.10 1.83
C LEU A 7 13.06 33.74 0.61
N LEU A 8 12.17 34.70 0.33
CA LEU A 8 11.85 35.34 -0.95
C LEU A 8 11.71 34.43 -2.18
N CYS A 9 10.45 34.15 -2.50
CA CYS A 9 10.00 33.71 -3.82
C CYS A 9 10.53 34.62 -4.93
N SER A 10 11.45 34.11 -5.76
CA SER A 10 11.42 34.47 -7.17
C SER A 10 10.21 33.77 -7.80
N SER A 11 9.28 34.56 -8.33
CA SER A 11 8.10 34.11 -9.06
C SER A 11 8.47 33.18 -10.22
N THR A 12 8.42 31.87 -10.01
CA THR A 12 8.19 30.89 -11.07
C THR A 12 6.92 30.13 -10.70
N SER A 13 5.83 30.51 -11.36
CA SER A 13 4.59 29.76 -11.40
C SER A 13 4.89 28.31 -11.80
N ILE A 14 4.77 27.39 -10.84
CA ILE A 14 4.74 25.95 -11.10
C ILE A 14 3.46 25.69 -11.88
N THR A 15 3.59 25.70 -13.20
CA THR A 15 2.53 25.30 -14.12
C THR A 15 2.78 23.83 -14.42
N PHE A 16 2.02 22.94 -13.80
CA PHE A 16 1.95 21.54 -14.24
C PHE A 16 1.36 21.54 -15.65
N LYS A 17 2.20 21.29 -16.66
CA LYS A 17 1.75 20.95 -18.01
C LYS A 17 1.90 19.44 -18.23
N PRO A 18 0.91 18.79 -18.86
CA PRO A 18 0.90 17.35 -19.06
C PRO A 18 1.97 16.95 -20.08
N PHE A 19 2.64 15.83 -19.81
CA PHE A 19 3.59 15.20 -20.73
C PHE A 19 2.86 14.76 -22.01
N GLN A 20 3.26 15.31 -23.15
CA GLN A 20 2.98 14.74 -24.48
C GLN A 20 4.30 14.28 -25.12
N LEU A 21 4.23 13.06 -25.66
CA LEU A 21 5.25 12.37 -26.46
C LEU A 21 5.74 13.20 -27.66
N LEU A 22 7.02 13.05 -28.00
CA LEU A 22 7.51 12.89 -29.39
C LEU A 22 8.97 12.39 -29.41
N ASN A 23 9.19 11.31 -30.17
CA ASN A 23 10.44 10.62 -30.56
C ASN A 23 11.27 11.44 -31.61
N PRO A 24 12.33 10.90 -32.24
CA PRO A 24 13.63 10.45 -31.73
C PRO A 24 14.79 11.11 -32.54
N ASN A 25 16.04 10.78 -32.19
CA ASN A 25 17.30 10.88 -32.96
C ASN A 25 18.39 11.57 -32.14
N ILE A 26 19.38 10.79 -31.70
CA ILE A 26 20.81 11.13 -31.78
C ILE A 26 21.58 9.82 -31.60
N SER A 27 22.32 9.48 -32.65
CA SER A 27 23.30 8.41 -32.74
C SER A 27 24.57 8.76 -31.95
N LEU A 28 25.09 7.84 -31.13
CA LEU A 28 26.49 7.88 -30.73
C LEU A 28 27.12 6.47 -30.81
N HIS A 29 28.24 6.45 -31.50
CA HIS A 29 29.09 5.31 -31.84
C HIS A 29 29.67 4.58 -30.62
N PHE A 30 29.75 3.25 -30.71
CA PHE A 30 30.62 2.41 -29.88
C PHE A 30 31.74 1.82 -30.75
N PRO A 31 33.00 1.75 -30.28
CA PRO A 31 34.02 1.01 -30.97
C PRO A 31 33.92 -0.49 -30.65
N THR A 32 33.99 -1.28 -31.72
CA THR A 32 34.16 -2.73 -31.76
C THR A 32 35.53 -3.15 -31.21
N PHE A 33 35.56 -4.19 -30.40
CA PHE A 33 36.71 -5.09 -30.30
C PHE A 33 36.21 -6.53 -30.32
N GLU A 34 36.52 -7.21 -31.42
CA GLU A 34 36.46 -8.66 -31.54
C GLU A 34 37.60 -9.28 -30.72
N LEU A 35 37.36 -10.48 -30.17
CA LEU A 35 38.21 -11.66 -30.39
C LEU A 35 37.52 -12.91 -29.84
N SER A 36 37.71 -13.98 -30.61
CA SER A 36 37.00 -15.26 -30.65
C SER A 36 37.62 -16.32 -29.69
N PRO A 37 37.08 -17.55 -29.61
CA PRO A 37 37.19 -18.44 -28.46
C PRO A 37 38.35 -19.44 -28.58
N SER A 38 38.76 -20.05 -27.46
CA SER A 38 39.44 -21.34 -27.50
C SER A 38 39.12 -22.22 -26.29
N VAL A 39 38.97 -23.49 -26.61
CA VAL A 39 38.59 -24.62 -25.75
C VAL A 39 39.87 -25.32 -25.30
N SER A 40 39.97 -25.74 -24.04
CA SER A 40 40.52 -27.06 -23.70
C SER A 40 40.33 -27.43 -22.22
N SER A 41 39.96 -28.69 -22.06
CA SER A 41 39.76 -29.50 -20.85
C SER A 41 41.04 -29.82 -20.09
N LEU A 42 40.97 -30.07 -18.76
CA LEU A 42 41.66 -31.19 -18.09
C LEU A 42 41.21 -31.42 -16.61
N SER A 43 40.78 -32.68 -16.39
CA SER A 43 40.83 -33.60 -15.23
C SER A 43 40.72 -33.19 -13.74
N ARG A 44 39.87 -33.97 -13.06
CA ARG A 44 39.78 -34.39 -11.63
C ARG A 44 41.14 -34.47 -10.91
N SER A 45 41.30 -34.22 -9.60
CA SER A 45 40.72 -34.94 -8.43
C SER A 45 41.17 -34.23 -7.11
N PRO A 46 40.66 -34.64 -5.91
CA PRO A 46 40.65 -33.83 -4.69
C PRO A 46 41.84 -34.11 -3.74
N CYS A 47 42.23 -33.13 -2.93
CA CYS A 47 43.10 -33.36 -1.77
C CYS A 47 42.70 -32.47 -0.59
N HIS A 48 42.48 -33.14 0.54
CA HIS A 48 42.38 -32.61 1.89
C HIS A 48 43.60 -31.75 2.25
N PHE A 49 43.39 -30.62 2.92
CA PHE A 49 44.31 -30.17 3.96
C PHE A 49 43.59 -29.50 5.12
N SER A 50 44.14 -29.79 6.29
CA SER A 50 43.64 -29.65 7.64
C SER A 50 43.73 -28.24 8.21
N LEU A 51 42.80 -27.99 9.15
CA LEU A 51 42.85 -26.96 10.18
C LEU A 51 44.24 -26.77 10.78
N VAL A 52 44.80 -25.56 10.64
CA VAL A 52 45.77 -25.01 11.60
C VAL A 52 45.21 -23.69 12.14
N ARG A 53 45.02 -23.68 13.45
CA ARG A 53 44.44 -22.62 14.27
C ARG A 53 45.54 -21.63 14.64
N ALA A 54 45.64 -20.52 13.93
CA ALA A 54 46.48 -19.39 14.35
C ALA A 54 45.62 -18.31 15.03
N ARG A 55 45.84 -18.14 16.34
CA ARG A 55 45.26 -17.06 17.16
C ARG A 55 45.90 -15.72 16.74
N GLY A 56 45.17 -14.93 15.95
CA GLY A 56 45.45 -13.50 15.76
C GLY A 56 44.39 -12.67 16.49
N LYS A 57 44.76 -12.07 17.61
CA LYS A 57 43.94 -11.06 18.31
C LYS A 57 43.89 -9.81 17.44
N SER A 58 42.73 -9.48 16.89
CA SER A 58 42.43 -8.14 16.36
C SER A 58 41.49 -7.45 17.34
N SER A 59 42.03 -6.54 18.14
CA SER A 59 41.31 -5.61 18.99
C SER A 59 40.72 -4.49 18.12
N PHE A 60 39.42 -4.55 17.87
CA PHE A 60 38.68 -3.43 17.29
C PHE A 60 38.56 -2.33 18.35
N ILE A 61 39.24 -1.20 18.11
CA ILE A 61 39.13 0.00 18.93
C ILE A 61 37.77 0.64 18.64
N VAL A 62 36.88 0.52 19.62
CA VAL A 62 35.65 1.30 19.75
C VAL A 62 36.06 2.71 20.16
N ARG A 63 35.97 3.69 19.25
CA ARG A 63 36.01 5.10 19.66
C ARG A 63 34.61 5.50 20.12
N SER A 64 34.44 5.41 21.43
CA SER A 64 33.42 6.09 22.21
C SER A 64 33.61 7.61 22.04
N THR A 65 32.58 8.31 21.56
CA THR A 65 32.51 9.78 21.63
C THR A 65 32.14 10.14 23.05
N ALA A 66 33.17 10.38 23.87
CA ALA A 66 33.01 10.89 25.21
C ALA A 66 32.50 12.33 25.16
N THR A 67 31.37 12.55 25.82
CA THR A 67 30.99 13.79 26.48
C THR A 67 32.21 14.35 27.21
N GLN A 68 32.63 15.56 26.87
CA GLN A 68 33.66 16.26 27.63
C GLN A 68 32.99 17.34 28.46
N GLU A 69 32.97 17.06 29.76
CA GLU A 69 32.61 17.94 30.86
C GLU A 69 33.39 19.26 30.77
N VAL A 70 32.67 20.35 31.03
CA VAL A 70 33.18 21.69 31.19
C VAL A 70 34.03 21.72 32.46
N VAL A 71 35.34 21.93 32.31
CA VAL A 71 36.24 22.27 33.41
C VAL A 71 36.38 23.79 33.39
N GLU A 72 35.74 24.45 34.34
CA GLU A 72 36.01 25.82 34.72
C GLU A 72 37.40 25.90 35.36
N THR A 73 38.22 26.87 34.94
CA THR A 73 38.96 27.81 35.82
C THR A 73 39.89 28.69 34.98
N SER A 74 39.53 29.96 34.82
CA SER A 74 40.32 31.12 35.29
C SER A 74 39.73 32.41 34.72
N ASP A 75 39.00 33.14 35.57
CA ASP A 75 38.69 34.58 35.53
C ASP A 75 38.65 35.28 34.15
N THR A 76 37.54 35.15 33.44
CA THR A 76 37.03 36.20 32.54
C THR A 76 35.73 36.74 33.11
N SER A 77 35.81 37.97 33.62
CA SER A 77 34.65 38.72 34.04
C SER A 77 33.75 39.02 32.83
N GLY A 78 32.66 38.29 32.66
CA GLY A 78 31.40 38.77 32.08
C GLY A 78 31.27 38.99 30.56
N LEU A 79 32.13 38.40 29.70
CA LEU A 79 31.96 38.51 28.24
C LEU A 79 31.61 37.16 27.61
N ASP A 80 30.38 37.03 27.14
CA ASP A 80 29.97 35.94 26.25
C ASP A 80 30.56 36.19 24.86
N LEU A 81 31.45 35.28 24.40
CA LEU A 81 32.21 35.44 23.16
C LEU A 81 31.77 34.41 22.11
N VAL A 82 31.59 34.85 20.86
CA VAL A 82 31.18 34.00 19.74
C VAL A 82 32.24 33.95 18.65
N GLU A 83 32.52 32.74 18.15
CA GLU A 83 33.43 32.49 17.04
C GLU A 83 32.89 33.10 15.73
N VAL A 84 33.73 33.91 15.08
CA VAL A 84 33.39 34.62 13.85
C VAL A 84 34.29 34.25 12.67
N GLY A 85 35.48 33.68 12.88
CA GLY A 85 36.34 33.23 11.79
C GLY A 85 37.64 32.57 12.24
N PHE A 86 38.31 31.90 11.30
CA PHE A 86 39.54 31.13 11.56
C PHE A 86 40.73 31.70 10.81
N LEU A 87 41.84 31.95 11.51
CA LEU A 87 43.07 32.46 10.91
C LEU A 87 43.73 31.35 10.08
N SER A 88 43.73 31.53 8.76
CA SER A 88 44.07 30.49 7.79
C SER A 88 45.47 30.64 7.17
N GLY A 89 46.07 31.83 7.23
CA GLY A 89 47.39 32.08 6.66
C GLY A 89 47.84 33.53 6.83
N VAL A 90 49.05 33.81 6.34
CA VAL A 90 49.63 35.17 6.30
C VAL A 90 49.48 35.79 4.92
N HIS A 91 49.38 37.11 4.85
CA HIS A 91 49.34 37.87 3.61
C HIS A 91 50.41 38.97 3.61
N GLY A 92 51.21 39.04 2.54
CA GLY A 92 52.27 40.05 2.42
C GLY A 92 53.40 39.96 3.45
N LEU A 93 54.20 41.02 3.52
CA LEU A 93 55.36 41.16 4.43
C LEU A 93 55.10 42.12 5.61
N GLN A 94 53.91 42.72 5.68
CA GLN A 94 53.56 43.77 6.65
C GLN A 94 52.59 43.28 7.74
N GLY A 95 52.70 42.01 8.13
CA GLY A 95 51.89 41.43 9.20
C GLY A 95 50.39 41.33 8.92
N GLU A 96 49.97 41.25 7.66
CA GLU A 96 48.55 41.03 7.32
C GLU A 96 48.18 39.53 7.45
N ILE A 97 46.95 39.23 7.89
CA ILE A 97 46.47 37.88 8.17
C ILE A 97 45.27 37.52 7.29
N CYS A 98 45.26 36.34 6.69
CA CYS A 98 44.10 35.80 5.98
C CYS A 98 43.17 35.03 6.94
N ILE A 99 41.94 35.50 7.13
CA ILE A 99 40.89 34.84 7.92
C ILE A 99 39.83 34.21 7.00
N LYS A 100 39.41 32.99 7.32
CA LYS A 100 38.23 32.36 6.73
C LYS A 100 37.00 32.72 7.58
N PRO A 101 35.97 33.34 6.99
CA PRO A 101 34.75 33.70 7.73
C PRO A 101 34.04 32.45 8.27
N ASN A 102 33.58 32.52 9.51
CA ASN A 102 32.63 31.60 10.13
C ASN A 102 31.42 32.39 10.67
N THR A 103 30.94 33.31 9.84
CA THR A 103 29.84 34.24 10.13
C THR A 103 29.19 34.66 8.83
N ASP A 104 27.88 34.92 8.88
CA ASP A 104 27.11 35.40 7.73
C ASP A 104 27.28 36.92 7.49
N PHE A 105 27.94 37.62 8.43
CA PHE A 105 28.19 39.07 8.36
C PHE A 105 29.68 39.42 8.30
N PRO A 106 30.46 38.85 7.37
CA PRO A 106 31.90 39.05 7.35
C PRO A 106 32.26 40.52 7.08
N ASP A 107 31.52 41.22 6.20
CA ASP A 107 31.76 42.63 5.90
C ASP A 107 31.64 43.53 7.13
N LEU A 108 30.60 43.34 7.93
CA LEU A 108 30.38 44.11 9.17
C LEU A 108 31.45 43.80 10.22
N ARG A 109 31.85 42.53 10.35
CA ARG A 109 32.77 42.06 11.39
C ARG A 109 34.23 42.36 11.10
N PHE A 110 34.62 42.31 9.83
CA PHE A 110 36.01 42.36 9.40
C PHE A 110 36.42 43.70 8.78
N SER A 111 35.48 44.50 8.27
CA SER A 111 35.84 45.82 7.70
C SER A 111 35.91 46.93 8.76
N LYS A 112 35.16 46.80 9.87
CA LYS A 112 35.08 47.83 10.92
C LYS A 112 36.22 47.67 11.94
N PRO A 113 37.10 48.66 12.12
CA PRO A 113 38.12 48.64 13.16
C PRO A 113 37.51 48.51 14.56
N GLY A 114 38.23 47.88 15.49
CA GLY A 114 37.78 47.76 16.88
C GLY A 114 38.35 46.56 17.62
N ARG A 115 37.94 46.42 18.89
CA ARG A 115 38.38 45.34 19.79
C ARG A 115 37.82 43.99 19.34
N ARG A 116 38.66 42.96 19.37
CA ARG A 116 38.34 41.56 19.07
C ARG A 116 39.13 40.66 20.01
N TRP A 117 38.83 39.37 20.02
CA TRP A 117 39.57 38.39 20.82
C TRP A 117 40.09 37.26 19.94
N LEU A 118 41.34 36.86 20.16
CA LEU A 118 41.91 35.67 19.54
C LEU A 118 41.96 34.54 20.55
N LYS A 119 41.36 33.42 20.18
CA LYS A 119 41.44 32.16 20.92
C LYS A 119 42.50 31.27 20.29
N GLN A 120 43.55 30.98 21.04
CA GLN A 120 44.62 30.07 20.63
C GLN A 120 44.73 28.89 21.58
N GLN A 121 44.86 27.68 21.03
CA GLN A 121 45.04 26.47 21.82
C GLN A 121 46.53 26.21 22.04
N LEU A 122 47.01 26.43 23.26
CA LEU A 122 48.41 26.23 23.65
C LEU A 122 48.49 25.15 24.72
N MET A 123 49.23 24.06 24.45
CA MET A 123 49.43 22.94 25.37
C MET A 123 48.13 22.35 25.96
N GLY A 124 47.03 22.39 25.19
CA GLY A 124 45.72 21.86 25.60
C GLY A 124 44.85 22.81 26.43
N GLN A 125 45.30 24.05 26.66
CA GLN A 125 44.50 25.11 27.28
C GLN A 125 44.17 26.20 26.24
N ASP A 126 42.96 26.75 26.35
CA ASP A 126 42.51 27.86 25.53
C ASP A 126 43.00 29.18 26.13
N LYS A 127 43.87 29.90 25.42
CA LYS A 127 44.29 31.25 25.77
C LYS A 127 43.51 32.25 24.92
N ILE A 128 42.80 33.16 25.56
CA ILE A 128 42.06 34.24 24.89
C ILE A 128 42.84 35.54 25.10
N GLU A 129 43.22 36.20 24.01
CA GLU A 129 43.93 37.48 24.02
C GLU A 129 43.12 38.55 23.30
N GLU A 130 43.05 39.74 23.89
CA GLU A 130 42.43 40.90 23.25
C GLU A 130 43.36 41.47 22.17
N VAL A 131 42.80 41.72 20.98
CA VAL A 131 43.49 42.34 19.85
C VAL A 131 42.65 43.47 19.26
N GLU A 132 43.30 44.51 18.77
CA GLU A 132 42.62 45.61 18.09
C GLU A 132 42.75 45.45 16.58
N LEU A 133 41.62 45.25 15.90
CA LEU A 133 41.55 45.24 14.44
C LEU A 133 41.68 46.67 13.91
N VAL A 134 42.68 46.93 13.08
CA VAL A 134 42.99 48.25 12.51
C VAL A 134 42.37 48.40 11.12
N GLU A 135 42.49 47.37 10.29
CA GLU A 135 41.99 47.37 8.92
C GLU A 135 41.57 45.95 8.52
N GLY A 136 40.51 45.83 7.74
CA GLY A 136 40.21 44.57 7.07
C GLY A 136 39.52 44.77 5.74
N ARG A 137 39.83 43.89 4.79
CA ARG A 137 39.34 43.96 3.40
C ARG A 137 39.07 42.55 2.85
N PRO A 138 38.12 42.41 1.92
CA PRO A 138 37.87 41.12 1.28
C PRO A 138 39.07 40.73 0.39
N HIS A 139 39.42 39.45 0.39
CA HIS A 139 40.47 38.95 -0.51
C HIS A 139 39.91 38.84 -1.95
N PRO A 140 40.52 39.47 -2.97
CA PRO A 140 39.94 39.54 -4.32
C PRO A 140 39.72 38.18 -5.01
N ALA A 141 40.55 37.19 -4.69
CA ALA A 141 40.57 35.88 -5.36
C ALA A 141 40.13 34.69 -4.49
N GLN A 142 39.77 34.90 -3.22
CA GLN A 142 39.46 33.82 -2.27
C GLN A 142 38.28 34.21 -1.40
N LYS A 143 37.49 33.23 -0.93
CA LYS A 143 36.43 33.44 0.09
C LYS A 143 37.06 33.62 1.49
N SER A 144 37.96 34.58 1.62
CA SER A 144 38.70 34.93 2.84
C SER A 144 38.84 36.44 2.94
N TRP A 145 39.21 36.90 4.13
CA TRP A 145 39.41 38.31 4.46
C TRP A 145 40.85 38.54 4.88
N ILE A 146 41.40 39.69 4.51
CA ILE A 146 42.74 40.12 4.93
C ILE A 146 42.55 41.12 6.05
N LEU A 147 43.10 40.84 7.22
CA LEU A 147 43.01 41.65 8.43
C LEU A 147 44.39 42.16 8.86
N LYS A 148 44.44 43.37 9.42
CA LYS A 148 45.62 43.93 10.09
C LYS A 148 45.27 44.29 11.53
N PHE A 149 46.03 43.76 12.48
CA PHE A 149 45.86 44.02 13.91
C PHE A 149 46.94 44.98 14.42
N ARG A 150 46.62 45.78 15.43
CA ARG A 150 47.57 46.71 16.05
C ARG A 150 48.68 45.93 16.75
N GLY A 151 49.93 46.25 16.42
CA GLY A 151 51.12 45.66 17.08
C GLY A 151 51.60 44.34 16.47
N LEU A 152 50.95 43.83 15.42
CA LEU A 152 51.37 42.65 14.66
C LEU A 152 51.86 43.07 13.27
N ASP A 153 53.02 43.73 13.21
CA ASP A 153 53.59 44.26 11.95
C ASP A 153 54.60 43.32 11.28
N ASP A 154 54.98 42.22 11.96
CA ASP A 154 55.96 41.24 11.48
C ASP A 154 55.32 39.90 11.09
N VAL A 155 55.82 39.33 9.99
CA VAL A 155 55.30 38.08 9.42
C VAL A 155 55.49 36.91 10.37
N ASP A 156 56.61 36.88 11.11
CA ASP A 156 56.91 35.78 12.03
C ASP A 156 56.02 35.80 13.27
N GLN A 157 55.57 36.97 13.72
CA GLN A 157 54.59 37.12 14.80
C GLN A 157 53.21 36.59 14.36
N VAL A 158 52.77 37.00 13.17
CA VAL A 158 51.49 36.56 12.60
C VAL A 158 51.46 35.07 12.33
N ARG A 159 52.57 34.48 11.88
CA ARG A 159 52.67 33.02 11.63
C ARG A 159 52.37 32.19 12.87
N GLN A 160 52.71 32.70 14.06
CA GLN A 160 52.43 32.01 15.32
C GLN A 160 50.93 31.99 15.67
N LEU A 161 50.14 32.88 15.07
CA LEU A 161 48.69 32.99 15.28
C LEU A 161 47.87 32.20 14.25
N ILE A 162 48.50 31.59 13.24
CA ILE A 162 47.79 30.73 12.28
C ILE A 162 47.16 29.55 13.03
N GLY A 163 45.87 29.31 12.79
CA GLY A 163 45.07 28.31 13.52
C GLY A 163 44.32 28.87 14.72
N ALA A 164 44.55 30.12 15.12
CA ALA A 164 43.71 30.78 16.12
C ALA A 164 42.31 31.10 15.57
N THR A 165 41.34 31.20 16.46
CA THR A 165 39.95 31.56 16.15
C THR A 165 39.67 32.98 16.60
N LEU A 166 39.15 33.80 15.71
CA LEU A 166 38.70 35.14 16.02
C LEU A 166 37.30 35.08 16.64
N LEU A 167 37.16 35.76 17.77
CA LEU A 167 35.95 35.89 18.58
C LEU A 167 35.48 37.35 18.57
N ALA A 168 34.17 37.53 18.67
CA ALA A 168 33.52 38.82 18.90
C ALA A 168 32.58 38.71 20.12
N GLU A 169 32.27 39.85 20.75
CA GLU A 169 31.26 39.92 21.82
C GLU A 169 29.89 39.46 21.32
N GLU A 170 29.16 38.74 22.15
CA GLU A 170 27.82 38.25 21.85
C GLU A 170 26.80 39.39 21.70
N ASP A 171 26.96 40.47 22.46
CA ASP A 171 26.07 41.65 22.43
C ASP A 171 26.20 42.47 21.13
N ASP A 172 27.24 42.24 20.33
CA ASP A 172 27.43 42.91 19.03
C ASP A 172 26.52 42.31 17.94
N ARG A 173 25.32 41.80 18.25
CA ARG A 173 24.43 41.18 17.25
C ARG A 173 23.95 42.22 16.22
N PRO A 174 24.20 42.04 14.92
CA PRO A 174 23.60 42.91 13.90
C PRO A 174 22.07 42.83 13.96
N GLU A 175 21.40 43.94 13.69
CA GLU A 175 19.97 43.95 13.42
C GLU A 175 19.72 43.13 12.13
N LEU A 176 18.74 42.23 12.18
CA LEU A 176 18.32 41.41 11.06
C LEU A 176 17.18 42.09 10.30
N ASP A 177 17.06 41.79 9.01
CA ASP A 177 15.91 42.22 8.21
C ASP A 177 14.62 41.51 8.66
N GLU A 178 13.46 42.10 8.34
CA GLU A 178 12.15 41.49 8.65
C GLU A 178 12.03 40.08 8.05
N GLY A 179 11.73 39.09 8.88
CA GLY A 179 11.61 37.68 8.48
C GLY A 179 12.91 36.89 8.51
N GLU A 180 14.03 37.50 8.89
CA GLU A 180 15.28 36.78 9.21
C GLU A 180 15.39 36.52 10.71
N PHE A 181 15.80 35.31 11.08
CA PHE A 181 15.91 34.89 12.47
C PHE A 181 17.28 34.27 12.74
N TYR A 182 17.82 34.43 13.95
CA TYR A 182 19.02 33.66 14.31
C TYR A 182 18.65 32.20 14.53
N THR A 183 19.43 31.28 13.94
CA THR A 183 19.20 29.83 14.07
C THR A 183 19.15 29.38 15.54
N ARG A 184 19.96 30.01 16.40
CA ARG A 184 20.01 29.74 17.84
C ARG A 184 18.73 30.14 18.57
N ASP A 185 18.08 31.21 18.15
CA ASP A 185 16.88 31.73 18.80
C ASP A 185 15.66 30.85 18.47
N LEU A 186 15.68 30.18 17.32
CA LEU A 186 14.64 29.25 16.88
C LEU A 186 14.73 27.86 17.56
N VAL A 187 15.93 27.43 17.97
CA VAL A 187 16.10 26.14 18.67
C VAL A 187 15.47 26.22 20.07
N GLY A 188 14.61 25.24 20.39
CA GLY A 188 13.86 25.19 21.64
C GLY A 188 12.50 25.90 21.60
N MET A 189 12.09 26.48 20.48
CA MET A 189 10.74 27.05 20.33
C MET A 189 9.66 25.95 20.26
N ARG A 190 8.48 26.25 20.83
CA ARG A 190 7.29 25.39 20.73
C ARG A 190 6.65 25.55 19.36
N VAL A 191 6.30 24.44 18.72
CA VAL A 191 5.67 24.38 17.41
C VAL A 191 4.18 24.06 17.57
N LEU A 192 3.30 24.96 17.14
CA LEU A 192 1.85 24.83 17.28
C LEU A 192 1.16 24.85 15.92
N LEU A 193 0.06 24.12 15.78
CA LEU A 193 -0.77 24.14 14.57
C LEU A 193 -1.61 25.43 14.55
N LYS A 194 -1.59 26.19 13.44
CA LYS A 194 -2.32 27.46 13.34
C LYS A 194 -3.85 27.28 13.37
N GLU A 195 -4.35 26.17 12.81
CA GLU A 195 -5.80 25.90 12.72
C GLU A 195 -6.41 25.53 14.07
N THR A 196 -5.71 24.76 14.89
CA THR A 196 -6.25 24.16 16.12
C THR A 196 -5.61 24.72 17.39
N GLY A 197 -4.46 25.40 17.30
CA GLY A 197 -3.63 25.79 18.44
C GLY A 197 -2.98 24.60 19.15
N GLN A 198 -3.03 23.39 18.58
CA GLN A 198 -2.47 22.19 19.19
C GLN A 198 -0.95 22.21 19.17
N LEU A 199 -0.32 21.81 20.29
CA LEU A 199 1.12 21.64 20.38
C LEU A 199 1.56 20.42 19.54
N VAL A 200 2.40 20.68 18.54
CA VAL A 200 3.00 19.66 17.68
C VAL A 200 4.29 19.12 18.29
N GLY A 201 5.12 20.02 18.86
CA GLY A 201 6.41 19.63 19.41
C GLY A 201 7.33 20.79 19.74
N THR A 202 8.63 20.51 19.85
CA THR A 202 9.68 21.51 20.13
C THR A 202 10.78 21.42 19.08
N VAL A 203 11.30 22.55 18.61
CA VAL A 203 12.43 22.59 17.66
C VAL A 203 13.70 22.06 18.33
N ALA A 204 14.22 20.94 17.85
CA ALA A 204 15.43 20.31 18.35
C ALA A 204 16.70 20.82 17.64
N ASN A 205 16.61 21.05 16.32
CA ASN A 205 17.72 21.58 15.53
C ASN A 205 17.24 22.19 14.20
N ILE A 206 18.12 22.90 13.49
CA ILE A 206 17.86 23.46 12.16
C ILE A 206 19.02 23.08 11.24
N PHE A 207 18.70 22.66 10.02
CA PHE A 207 19.68 22.25 9.02
C PHE A 207 19.55 23.07 7.75
N ASP A 208 20.66 23.67 7.32
CA ASP A 208 20.78 24.30 6.00
C ASP A 208 20.96 23.20 4.93
N ASN A 209 20.02 23.13 3.99
CA ASN A 209 20.03 22.18 2.87
C ASN A 209 20.40 22.84 1.52
N GLY A 210 20.98 24.05 1.55
CA GLY A 210 21.36 24.82 0.36
C GLY A 210 20.19 25.36 -0.46
N GLY A 211 18.95 25.16 0.01
CA GLY A 211 17.71 25.65 -0.60
C GLY A 211 16.86 26.36 0.45
N ASN A 212 16.12 25.59 1.25
CA ASN A 212 15.38 26.09 2.42
C ASN A 212 15.93 25.44 3.69
N ASP A 213 15.93 26.19 4.78
CA ASP A 213 16.26 25.66 6.10
C ASP A 213 15.21 24.63 6.53
N LEU A 214 15.65 23.54 7.15
CA LEU A 214 14.80 22.47 7.65
C LEU A 214 14.80 22.45 9.17
N LEU A 215 13.63 22.69 9.77
CA LEU A 215 13.41 22.48 11.19
C LEU A 215 13.33 20.99 11.48
N HIS A 216 14.02 20.57 12.52
CA HIS A 216 13.93 19.23 13.08
C HIS A 216 13.14 19.32 14.39
N VAL A 217 11.88 18.92 14.37
CA VAL A 217 10.92 19.08 15.47
C VAL A 217 10.75 17.76 16.21
N LEU A 218 10.96 17.78 17.52
CA LEU A 218 10.66 16.67 18.41
C LEU A 218 9.17 16.71 18.74
N LEU A 219 8.42 15.72 18.28
CA LEU A 219 6.98 15.62 18.49
C LEU A 219 6.65 15.41 19.96
N ASP A 220 5.60 16.08 20.42
CA ASP A 220 5.05 15.84 21.75
C ASP A 220 4.19 14.56 21.78
N SER A 221 4.21 13.90 22.92
CA SER A 221 3.49 12.65 23.20
C SER A 221 1.96 12.78 23.16
N SER A 222 1.43 14.00 23.26
CA SER A 222 -0.01 14.30 23.20
C SER A 222 -0.56 14.42 21.78
N MET A 223 0.26 14.27 20.74
CA MET A 223 -0.20 14.30 19.35
C MET A 223 -0.78 12.93 18.96
N GLU A 224 -2.10 12.86 18.82
CA GLU A 224 -2.87 11.65 18.41
C GLU A 224 -2.70 11.30 16.91
N VAL A 225 -1.46 11.24 16.41
CA VAL A 225 -1.17 10.76 15.04
C VAL A 225 -0.76 9.27 15.06
N CYS A 226 -0.76 8.62 16.24
CA CYS A 226 -0.28 7.25 16.40
C CYS A 226 -1.39 6.27 16.82
N ASN A 227 -1.96 5.55 15.85
CA ASN A 227 -2.54 4.23 16.10
C ASN A 227 -1.40 3.26 16.47
N GLY A 228 -1.18 3.07 17.78
CA GLY A 228 -0.38 1.98 18.35
C GLY A 228 1.08 2.32 18.70
N ASN A 229 1.37 2.31 20.01
CA ASN A 229 2.70 2.27 20.65
C ASN A 229 3.72 3.37 20.27
N ALA A 230 3.43 4.62 20.63
CA ALA A 230 4.39 5.72 20.49
C ALA A 230 5.40 5.79 21.66
N LYS A 231 6.69 5.62 21.38
CA LYS A 231 7.77 6.11 22.26
C LYS A 231 7.95 7.62 22.07
N THR A 232 8.20 8.31 23.18
CA THR A 232 8.21 9.76 23.41
C THR A 232 9.30 10.58 22.70
N ASN A 233 9.88 10.15 21.57
CA ASN A 233 10.97 10.87 20.89
C ASN A 233 10.90 10.72 19.35
N GLN A 234 9.74 10.99 18.74
CA GLN A 234 9.64 11.03 17.28
C GLN A 234 10.07 12.40 16.75
N LEU A 235 10.80 12.40 15.63
CA LEU A 235 11.36 13.60 15.01
C LEU A 235 10.78 13.79 13.62
N VAL A 236 10.34 15.01 13.32
CA VAL A 236 9.77 15.41 12.03
C VAL A 236 10.59 16.54 11.42
N TRP A 237 10.69 16.51 10.09
CA TRP A 237 11.34 17.55 9.31
C TRP A 237 10.30 18.50 8.74
N ILE A 238 10.42 19.79 9.05
CA ILE A 238 9.49 20.83 8.61
C ILE A 238 10.30 21.92 7.88
N PRO A 239 10.04 22.17 6.58
CA PRO A 239 10.68 23.27 5.89
C PRO A 239 10.33 24.63 6.52
N PHE A 240 11.34 25.44 6.84
CA PHE A 240 11.20 26.78 7.39
C PHE A 240 10.96 27.79 6.26
N VAL A 241 9.72 27.83 5.78
CA VAL A 241 9.25 28.75 4.73
C VAL A 241 7.96 29.42 5.20
N ASP A 242 7.74 30.67 4.79
CA ASP A 242 6.56 31.47 5.20
C ASP A 242 5.22 30.73 4.98
N ALA A 243 5.08 30.00 3.88
CA ALA A 243 3.88 29.22 3.59
C ALA A 243 3.58 28.11 4.61
N ILE A 244 4.60 27.59 5.29
CA ILE A 244 4.48 26.51 6.28
C ILE A 244 4.62 27.05 7.70
N VAL A 245 5.45 28.06 7.92
CA VAL A 245 5.72 28.71 9.20
C VAL A 245 5.46 30.22 9.09
N PRO A 246 4.19 30.63 9.03
CA PRO A 246 3.83 32.04 8.81
C PRO A 246 4.12 32.96 10.02
N ASP A 247 4.03 32.43 11.25
CA ASP A 247 4.14 33.25 12.46
C ASP A 247 5.20 32.70 13.41
N VAL A 248 6.15 33.54 13.80
CA VAL A 248 7.25 33.23 14.73
C VAL A 248 7.28 34.31 15.81
N ASP A 249 6.98 33.93 17.06
CA ASP A 249 6.98 34.82 18.22
C ASP A 249 8.18 34.50 19.12
N LEU A 250 9.20 35.36 19.05
CA LEU A 250 10.43 35.22 19.83
C LEU A 250 10.23 35.53 21.32
N GLU A 251 9.27 36.39 21.68
CA GLU A 251 9.00 36.74 23.08
C GLU A 251 8.38 35.56 23.83
N ARG A 252 7.42 34.88 23.18
CA ARG A 252 6.72 33.70 23.74
C ARG A 252 7.45 32.38 23.51
N LYS A 253 8.46 32.39 22.64
CA LYS A 253 9.16 31.20 22.12
C LYS A 253 8.21 30.20 21.45
N GLU A 254 7.30 30.72 20.62
CA GLU A 254 6.27 29.96 19.91
C GLU A 254 6.34 30.19 18.41
N MET A 255 6.10 29.14 17.63
CA MET A 255 5.95 29.23 16.17
C MET A 255 4.69 28.51 15.73
N TYR A 256 3.93 29.14 14.83
CA TYR A 256 2.69 28.59 14.30
C TYR A 256 2.93 28.04 12.89
N ILE A 257 2.49 26.81 12.66
CA ILE A 257 2.66 26.11 11.39
C ILE A 257 1.34 25.79 10.70
N THR A 258 1.36 25.82 9.37
CA THR A 258 0.26 25.42 8.49
C THR A 258 0.75 24.31 7.54
N PRO A 259 1.02 23.09 8.06
CA PRO A 259 1.60 22.02 7.26
C PRO A 259 0.58 21.46 6.25
N PRO A 260 0.99 21.15 5.01
CA PRO A 260 0.18 20.36 4.09
C PRO A 260 -0.17 18.98 4.69
N LYS A 261 -1.34 18.44 4.30
CA LYS A 261 -1.79 17.11 4.74
C LYS A 261 -0.71 16.05 4.50
N GLY A 262 -0.44 15.25 5.53
CA GLY A 262 0.57 14.18 5.50
C GLY A 262 2.01 14.63 5.76
N LEU A 263 2.36 15.93 5.78
CA LEU A 263 3.75 16.39 6.01
C LEU A 263 4.33 15.86 7.32
N LEU A 264 3.52 15.86 8.38
CA LEU A 264 3.92 15.37 9.71
C LEU A 264 4.12 13.84 9.73
N GLU A 265 3.51 13.12 8.78
CA GLU A 265 3.54 11.66 8.68
C GLU A 265 4.68 11.13 7.78
N VAL A 266 5.18 11.94 6.82
CA VAL A 266 6.17 11.50 5.80
C VAL A 266 7.42 10.86 6.42
N ASN A 267 7.82 11.29 7.61
CA ASN A 267 9.03 10.83 8.29
C ASN A 267 8.74 9.97 9.53
N MET A 268 7.48 9.71 9.84
CA MET A 268 7.10 8.81 10.92
C MET A 268 7.52 7.40 10.54
N ARG A 269 8.42 6.81 11.33
CA ARG A 269 8.80 5.40 11.15
C ARG A 269 7.65 4.53 11.65
N ALA A 270 6.78 4.09 10.74
CA ALA A 270 5.71 3.14 11.06
C ALA A 270 6.20 1.75 11.54
N ASP A 271 7.51 1.49 11.48
CA ASP A 271 8.09 0.18 11.77
C ASP A 271 9.35 0.32 12.64
N ASP A 272 9.32 -0.16 13.88
CA ASP A 272 10.46 -0.13 14.81
C ASP A 272 11.57 -1.15 14.47
N ARG A 273 11.34 -2.04 13.49
CA ARG A 273 12.29 -3.11 13.14
C ARG A 273 13.57 -2.55 12.52
N SER A 274 14.69 -3.17 12.86
CA SER A 274 16.01 -2.80 12.33
C SER A 274 16.09 -2.97 10.80
N LYS A 275 16.95 -2.19 10.12
CA LYS A 275 17.21 -2.35 8.67
C LYS A 275 17.57 -3.79 8.28
N LYS A 276 18.22 -4.53 9.18
CA LYS A 276 18.59 -5.93 8.98
C LYS A 276 17.36 -6.84 8.98
N GLU A 277 16.44 -6.65 9.92
CA GLU A 277 15.20 -7.43 10.02
C GLU A 277 14.29 -7.19 8.82
N ARG A 278 14.11 -5.94 8.40
CA ARG A 278 13.29 -5.62 7.20
C ARG A 278 13.82 -6.31 5.95
N ARG A 279 15.14 -6.23 5.71
CA ARG A 279 15.80 -6.93 4.59
C ARG A 279 15.62 -8.45 4.67
N GLN A 280 15.65 -9.02 5.88
CA GLN A 280 15.41 -10.46 6.08
C GLN A 280 13.96 -10.84 5.77
N LEU A 281 12.99 -10.02 6.17
CA LEU A 281 11.57 -10.23 5.88
C LEU A 281 11.30 -10.12 4.36
N GLU A 282 11.75 -9.04 3.73
CA GLU A 282 11.66 -8.88 2.26
C GLU A 282 12.28 -10.07 1.53
N TRP A 283 13.44 -10.55 2.00
CA TRP A 283 14.10 -11.71 1.39
C TRP A 283 13.29 -13.01 1.59
N LYS A 284 12.71 -13.22 2.77
CA LYS A 284 11.84 -14.36 3.05
C LYS A 284 10.59 -14.32 2.17
N GLU A 285 9.96 -13.16 2.03
CA GLU A 285 8.80 -12.94 1.16
C GLU A 285 9.13 -13.18 -0.30
N ARG A 286 10.22 -12.59 -0.81
CA ARG A 286 10.71 -12.85 -2.17
C ARG A 286 10.96 -14.33 -2.42
N LYS A 287 11.56 -15.05 -1.46
CA LYS A 287 11.74 -16.51 -1.56
C LYS A 287 10.42 -17.26 -1.60
N LYS A 288 9.43 -16.85 -0.79
CA LYS A 288 8.09 -17.45 -0.76
C LYS A 288 7.38 -17.23 -2.10
N GLN A 289 7.39 -16.01 -2.62
CA GLN A 289 6.83 -15.66 -3.92
C GLN A 289 7.52 -16.42 -5.05
N GLN A 290 8.85 -16.48 -5.06
CA GLN A 290 9.61 -17.25 -6.04
C GLN A 290 9.26 -18.75 -6.00
N LYS A 291 9.10 -19.33 -4.80
CA LYS A 291 8.69 -20.74 -4.66
C LYS A 291 7.28 -20.98 -5.22
N ARG A 292 6.34 -20.05 -4.97
CA ARG A 292 4.98 -20.09 -5.54
C ARG A 292 5.01 -20.00 -7.06
N LEU A 293 5.77 -19.06 -7.62
CA LEU A 293 5.95 -18.92 -9.06
C LEU A 293 6.53 -20.18 -9.70
N ILE A 294 7.57 -20.78 -9.11
CA ILE A 294 8.14 -22.04 -9.62
C ILE A 294 7.10 -23.16 -9.63
N ALA A 295 6.30 -23.28 -8.56
CA ALA A 295 5.24 -24.28 -8.48
C ALA A 295 4.13 -24.04 -9.52
N ALA A 296 3.67 -22.80 -9.69
CA ALA A 296 2.67 -22.42 -10.69
C ALA A 296 3.18 -22.68 -12.12
N LYS A 297 4.43 -22.28 -12.42
CA LYS A 297 5.07 -22.57 -13.71
C LYS A 297 5.16 -24.06 -14.00
N LYS A 298 5.48 -24.87 -12.98
CA LYS A 298 5.49 -26.33 -13.12
C LYS A 298 4.11 -26.87 -13.49
N LYS A 299 3.05 -26.40 -12.84
CA LYS A 299 1.68 -26.80 -13.14
C LYS A 299 1.22 -26.40 -14.54
N LEU A 300 1.53 -25.17 -14.97
CA LEU A 300 1.23 -24.72 -16.33
C LEU A 300 2.06 -25.47 -17.40
N CYS A 301 3.30 -25.86 -17.09
CA CYS A 301 4.08 -26.77 -17.95
C CYS A 301 3.42 -28.14 -18.11
N GLU A 302 2.87 -28.70 -17.02
CA GLU A 302 2.12 -29.98 -17.02
C GLU A 302 0.85 -29.88 -17.88
N LEU A 303 0.26 -28.69 -17.99
CA LEU A 303 -0.90 -28.38 -18.85
C LEU A 303 -0.52 -27.86 -20.25
N GLU A 304 0.74 -28.03 -20.66
CA GLU A 304 1.27 -27.59 -21.97
C GLU A 304 1.24 -26.06 -22.25
N GLN A 305 1.10 -25.23 -21.21
CA GLN A 305 0.97 -23.76 -21.31
C GLN A 305 2.31 -23.01 -21.19
N LYS A 306 3.38 -23.52 -21.82
CA LYS A 306 4.75 -22.96 -21.66
C LYS A 306 4.92 -21.58 -22.29
N HIS A 307 4.13 -21.25 -23.31
CA HIS A 307 4.22 -19.98 -24.06
C HIS A 307 3.87 -18.76 -23.20
N VAL A 308 3.06 -18.94 -22.15
CA VAL A 308 2.72 -17.88 -21.18
C VAL A 308 3.97 -17.28 -20.52
N PHE A 309 5.10 -18.00 -20.50
CA PHE A 309 6.32 -17.54 -19.86
C PHE A 309 7.21 -16.66 -20.76
N ASP A 310 6.87 -16.50 -22.04
CA ASP A 310 7.72 -15.78 -22.97
C ASP A 310 7.91 -14.31 -22.58
N GLY A 311 6.86 -13.68 -22.03
CA GLY A 311 6.93 -12.32 -21.50
C GLY A 311 7.93 -12.12 -20.36
N LEU A 312 8.23 -13.17 -19.58
CA LEU A 312 9.19 -13.09 -18.46
C LEU A 312 10.62 -12.83 -18.93
N ARG A 313 10.93 -13.06 -20.22
CA ARG A 313 12.28 -12.89 -20.77
C ARG A 313 12.57 -11.47 -21.26
N PHE A 314 11.55 -10.74 -21.72
CA PHE A 314 11.73 -9.50 -22.49
C PHE A 314 11.18 -8.25 -21.80
N GLY A 315 10.37 -8.38 -20.74
CA GLY A 315 9.75 -7.23 -20.08
C GLY A 315 10.65 -6.51 -19.08
N GLU A 316 10.27 -5.29 -18.75
CA GLU A 316 10.84 -4.53 -17.63
C GLU A 316 10.59 -5.22 -16.28
N LYS A 317 11.19 -4.72 -15.20
CA LYS A 317 11.03 -5.34 -13.87
C LYS A 317 9.57 -5.35 -13.41
N SER A 318 8.84 -4.25 -13.61
CA SER A 318 7.41 -4.13 -13.26
C SER A 318 6.55 -5.10 -14.06
N GLN A 319 6.71 -5.11 -15.40
CA GLN A 319 5.99 -5.99 -16.32
C GLN A 319 6.22 -7.48 -16.01
N ARG A 320 7.48 -7.86 -15.71
CA ARG A 320 7.80 -9.23 -15.31
C ARG A 320 7.19 -9.62 -13.97
N SER A 321 7.10 -8.66 -13.03
CA SER A 321 6.41 -8.87 -11.76
C SER A 321 4.92 -9.11 -12.00
N LEU A 322 4.28 -8.25 -12.80
CA LEU A 322 2.86 -8.37 -13.15
C LEU A 322 2.55 -9.74 -13.77
N LEU A 323 3.33 -10.17 -14.76
CA LEU A 323 3.15 -11.49 -15.37
C LEU A 323 3.39 -12.63 -14.36
N ALA A 324 4.38 -12.50 -13.48
CA ALA A 324 4.66 -13.50 -12.46
C ALA A 324 3.49 -13.64 -11.48
N ASP A 325 2.89 -12.52 -11.06
CA ASP A 325 1.72 -12.50 -10.18
C ASP A 325 0.51 -13.11 -10.91
N HIS A 326 0.26 -12.74 -12.18
CA HIS A 326 -0.79 -13.34 -12.99
C HIS A 326 -0.66 -14.87 -13.13
N ILE A 327 0.56 -15.38 -13.30
CA ILE A 327 0.87 -16.82 -13.36
C ILE A 327 0.59 -17.52 -12.03
N VAL A 328 0.97 -16.90 -10.91
CA VAL A 328 0.73 -17.45 -9.57
C VAL A 328 -0.76 -17.52 -9.27
N ASP A 329 -1.52 -16.53 -9.74
CA ASP A 329 -2.96 -16.43 -9.53
C ASP A 329 -3.79 -17.40 -10.37
N VAL A 330 -3.20 -18.10 -11.35
CA VAL A 330 -3.96 -19.09 -12.13
C VAL A 330 -4.31 -20.29 -11.26
N ASN A 331 -5.60 -20.52 -11.05
CA ASN A 331 -6.13 -21.74 -10.43
C ASN A 331 -5.94 -22.95 -11.35
N SER A 332 -4.73 -23.55 -11.32
CA SER A 332 -4.35 -24.66 -12.21
C SER A 332 -5.26 -25.89 -12.10
N THR A 333 -5.80 -26.16 -10.91
CA THR A 333 -6.74 -27.28 -10.70
C THR A 333 -8.08 -27.03 -11.37
N LEU A 334 -8.58 -25.79 -11.31
CA LEU A 334 -9.84 -25.42 -11.95
C LEU A 334 -9.66 -25.31 -13.47
N LEU A 335 -8.55 -24.74 -13.94
CA LEU A 335 -8.19 -24.72 -15.36
C LEU A 335 -8.12 -26.13 -15.95
N GLN A 336 -7.52 -27.09 -15.26
CA GLN A 336 -7.48 -28.48 -15.74
C GLN A 336 -8.88 -29.06 -15.95
N LYS A 337 -9.81 -28.82 -15.03
CA LYS A 337 -11.21 -29.24 -15.19
C LYS A 337 -11.91 -28.52 -16.34
N ALA A 338 -11.61 -27.24 -16.52
CA ALA A 338 -12.13 -26.42 -17.61
C ALA A 338 -11.71 -26.98 -18.98
N LEU A 339 -10.44 -27.37 -19.12
CA LEU A 339 -9.96 -28.01 -20.34
C LEU A 339 -10.65 -29.34 -20.61
N GLN A 340 -10.94 -30.13 -19.58
CA GLN A 340 -11.68 -31.39 -19.70
C GLN A 340 -13.16 -31.20 -20.08
N SER A 341 -13.77 -30.08 -19.69
CA SER A 341 -15.16 -29.78 -20.05
C SER A 341 -15.33 -29.42 -21.53
N ILE A 342 -14.26 -29.03 -22.23
CA ILE A 342 -14.31 -28.84 -23.69
C ILE A 342 -14.49 -30.18 -24.41
N GLU A 343 -13.76 -31.21 -23.97
CA GLU A 343 -13.82 -32.55 -24.56
C GLU A 343 -15.14 -33.25 -24.25
N THR A 344 -15.68 -32.97 -23.06
CA THR A 344 -16.94 -33.54 -22.58
C THR A 344 -18.09 -32.66 -23.07
N SER A 345 -18.54 -32.90 -24.30
CA SER A 345 -19.75 -32.28 -24.88
C SER A 345 -20.87 -32.23 -23.83
N SER A 346 -21.09 -31.04 -23.27
CA SER A 346 -22.07 -30.86 -22.20
C SER A 346 -23.45 -30.69 -22.84
N LYS A 347 -24.44 -31.41 -22.28
CA LYS A 347 -25.84 -31.13 -22.60
C LYS A 347 -26.11 -29.65 -22.30
N ARG A 348 -26.87 -29.00 -23.18
CA ARG A 348 -27.36 -27.64 -22.96
C ARG A 348 -28.05 -27.59 -21.60
N TRP A 349 -27.43 -26.91 -20.64
CA TRP A 349 -27.95 -26.73 -19.29
C TRP A 349 -28.81 -25.48 -19.27
N ASN A 350 -30.07 -25.60 -18.87
CA ASN A 350 -30.98 -24.48 -18.74
C ASN A 350 -31.51 -24.47 -17.30
N VAL A 351 -31.17 -23.41 -16.57
CA VAL A 351 -31.54 -23.24 -15.16
C VAL A 351 -33.06 -23.36 -14.98
N ASN A 352 -33.86 -22.76 -15.87
CA ASN A 352 -35.31 -22.80 -15.75
C ASN A 352 -35.87 -24.21 -15.95
N GLU A 353 -35.30 -24.99 -16.88
CA GLU A 353 -35.71 -26.38 -17.10
C GLU A 353 -35.35 -27.24 -15.88
N GLU A 354 -34.17 -27.04 -15.31
CA GLU A 354 -33.71 -27.78 -14.14
C GLU A 354 -34.47 -27.42 -12.86
N ILE A 355 -34.79 -26.14 -12.65
CA ILE A 355 -35.64 -25.69 -11.54
C ILE A 355 -37.06 -26.23 -11.70
N ASN A 356 -37.62 -26.24 -12.91
CA ASN A 356 -38.95 -26.82 -13.15
C ASN A 356 -38.96 -28.34 -12.94
N ALA A 357 -37.92 -29.05 -13.40
CA ALA A 357 -37.75 -30.47 -13.14
C ALA A 357 -37.59 -30.74 -11.64
N LEU A 358 -36.83 -29.90 -10.93
CA LEU A 358 -36.67 -29.98 -9.48
C LEU A 358 -38.00 -29.77 -8.75
N ARG A 359 -38.79 -28.77 -9.14
CA ARG A 359 -40.12 -28.48 -8.57
C ARG A 359 -41.04 -29.70 -8.65
N ALA A 360 -40.98 -30.45 -9.75
CA ALA A 360 -41.74 -31.70 -9.90
C ALA A 360 -41.29 -32.83 -8.97
N ARG A 361 -40.00 -32.86 -8.59
CA ARG A 361 -39.42 -33.91 -7.72
C ARG A 361 -39.53 -33.60 -6.22
N VAL A 362 -39.65 -32.32 -5.84
CA VAL A 362 -39.46 -31.83 -4.46
C VAL A 362 -40.78 -31.32 -3.87
N SER A 363 -41.86 -32.04 -4.06
CA SER A 363 -43.20 -31.61 -3.61
C SER A 363 -43.28 -31.41 -2.09
N GLU A 364 -42.64 -32.28 -1.28
CA GLU A 364 -42.68 -32.21 0.19
C GLU A 364 -41.70 -31.20 0.82
N CYS A 365 -40.76 -30.67 0.03
CA CYS A 365 -39.80 -29.64 0.44
C CYS A 365 -39.97 -28.34 -0.37
N THR A 366 -41.19 -28.09 -0.86
CA THR A 366 -41.59 -26.84 -1.48
C THR A 366 -42.43 -26.01 -0.52
N LEU A 367 -42.13 -24.72 -0.41
CA LEU A 367 -42.87 -23.73 0.39
C LEU A 367 -43.30 -22.59 -0.54
N ASN A 368 -44.60 -22.26 -0.55
CA ASN A 368 -45.11 -21.12 -1.31
C ASN A 368 -45.36 -19.96 -0.33
N VAL A 369 -44.80 -18.80 -0.65
CA VAL A 369 -44.80 -17.63 0.22
C VAL A 369 -45.20 -16.40 -0.59
N SER A 370 -46.09 -15.56 -0.04
CA SER A 370 -46.39 -14.26 -0.64
C SER A 370 -45.20 -13.32 -0.48
N ARG A 371 -44.95 -12.47 -1.49
CA ARG A 371 -43.88 -11.46 -1.46
C ARG A 371 -43.91 -10.56 -0.21
N GLU A 372 -45.09 -10.31 0.35
CA GLU A 372 -45.26 -9.49 1.57
C GLU A 372 -44.69 -10.12 2.85
N CYS A 373 -44.33 -11.42 2.81
CA CYS A 373 -43.82 -12.17 3.95
C CYS A 373 -42.27 -12.25 3.98
N LEU A 374 -41.60 -11.55 3.05
CA LEU A 374 -40.14 -11.58 2.89
C LEU A 374 -39.46 -10.51 3.77
N GLY A 375 -38.34 -10.89 4.40
CA GLY A 375 -37.49 -9.99 5.21
C GLY A 375 -37.68 -10.06 6.73
N PHE A 376 -36.79 -9.39 7.47
CA PHE A 376 -36.79 -9.37 8.94
C PHE A 376 -38.01 -8.66 9.54
N GLY A 377 -38.59 -7.67 8.82
CA GLY A 377 -39.74 -6.87 9.23
C GLY A 377 -41.13 -7.45 8.90
N ALA A 378 -41.25 -8.69 8.42
CA ALA A 378 -42.55 -9.28 8.09
C ALA A 378 -43.46 -9.39 9.34
N SER A 379 -44.69 -8.87 9.25
CA SER A 379 -45.69 -8.92 10.34
C SER A 379 -46.12 -10.36 10.64
N GLU A 380 -46.15 -10.73 11.92
CA GLU A 380 -46.52 -12.08 12.38
C GLU A 380 -47.92 -12.52 11.90
N GLU A 381 -48.85 -11.56 11.71
CA GLU A 381 -50.21 -11.81 11.24
C GLU A 381 -50.27 -12.25 9.77
N LYS A 382 -49.31 -11.82 8.93
CA LYS A 382 -49.28 -12.13 7.49
C LYS A 382 -48.60 -13.46 7.18
N VAL A 383 -47.68 -13.90 8.04
CA VAL A 383 -46.85 -15.09 7.82
C VAL A 383 -47.60 -16.39 8.12
N GLY A 384 -48.64 -16.34 8.96
CA GLY A 384 -49.56 -17.46 9.21
C GLY A 384 -48.86 -18.74 9.65
N SER A 385 -49.10 -19.86 8.97
CA SER A 385 -48.51 -21.17 9.30
C SER A 385 -46.97 -21.22 9.20
N ASN A 386 -46.36 -20.28 8.50
CA ASN A 386 -44.92 -20.24 8.25
C ASN A 386 -44.14 -19.50 9.34
N LEU A 387 -44.84 -18.98 10.37
CA LEU A 387 -44.25 -18.17 11.43
C LEU A 387 -43.16 -18.94 12.21
N SER A 388 -43.36 -20.26 12.37
CA SER A 388 -42.38 -21.14 13.00
C SER A 388 -41.03 -21.15 12.29
N PHE A 389 -41.02 -21.15 10.94
CA PHE A 389 -39.78 -21.07 10.17
C PHE A 389 -39.13 -19.70 10.29
N LEU A 390 -39.92 -18.62 10.25
CA LEU A 390 -39.39 -17.26 10.43
C LEU A 390 -38.72 -17.09 11.80
N GLN A 391 -39.38 -17.54 12.88
CA GLN A 391 -38.85 -17.48 14.25
C GLN A 391 -37.59 -18.33 14.39
N GLN A 392 -37.58 -19.55 13.84
CA GLN A 392 -36.40 -20.40 13.84
C GLN A 392 -35.23 -19.75 13.10
N GLY A 393 -35.48 -19.14 11.95
CA GLY A 393 -34.47 -18.41 11.18
C GLY A 393 -33.87 -17.23 11.95
N LYS A 394 -34.73 -16.40 12.56
CA LYS A 394 -34.29 -15.28 13.40
C LYS A 394 -33.42 -15.77 14.57
N SER A 395 -33.83 -16.84 15.26
CA SER A 395 -33.03 -17.46 16.33
C SER A 395 -31.63 -17.86 15.84
N LEU A 396 -31.53 -18.48 14.66
CA LEU A 396 -30.24 -18.88 14.09
C LEU A 396 -29.33 -17.68 13.77
N TYR A 397 -29.90 -16.55 13.33
CA TYR A 397 -29.15 -15.30 13.16
C TYR A 397 -28.63 -14.77 14.50
N SER A 398 -29.50 -14.63 15.50
CA SER A 398 -29.14 -14.13 16.83
C SER A 398 -28.15 -15.04 17.59
N GLU A 399 -28.16 -16.35 17.32
CA GLU A 399 -27.22 -17.33 17.86
C GLU A 399 -25.86 -17.35 17.14
N GLY A 400 -25.68 -16.54 16.07
CA GLY A 400 -24.46 -16.54 15.27
C GLY A 400 -24.25 -17.85 14.50
N LYS A 401 -25.33 -18.49 14.03
CA LYS A 401 -25.29 -19.75 13.27
C LYS A 401 -25.33 -19.56 11.75
N VAL A 402 -25.50 -18.33 11.29
CA VAL A 402 -25.64 -17.98 9.88
C VAL A 402 -24.55 -17.00 9.50
N SER A 403 -23.96 -17.19 8.32
CA SER A 403 -23.08 -16.22 7.66
C SER A 403 -23.69 -15.77 6.35
N ILE A 404 -23.37 -14.54 5.93
CA ILE A 404 -23.87 -13.93 4.70
C ILE A 404 -22.72 -13.79 3.70
N CYS A 405 -22.97 -14.16 2.45
CA CYS A 405 -22.08 -13.97 1.32
C CYS A 405 -22.78 -13.12 0.24
N LEU A 406 -22.30 -11.91 0.05
CA LEU A 406 -22.80 -10.98 -0.96
C LEU A 406 -21.92 -11.07 -2.21
N VAL A 407 -22.54 -11.30 -3.37
CA VAL A 407 -21.85 -11.45 -4.65
C VAL A 407 -22.22 -10.25 -5.52
N LEU A 408 -21.27 -9.35 -5.72
CA LEU A 408 -21.47 -8.15 -6.53
C LEU A 408 -21.20 -8.48 -8.01
N ASN A 409 -22.24 -8.37 -8.84
CA ASN A 409 -22.12 -8.58 -10.27
C ASN A 409 -21.95 -7.23 -10.98
N ASP A 410 -20.83 -7.02 -11.68
CA ASP A 410 -20.55 -5.79 -12.45
C ASP A 410 -20.49 -6.05 -13.97
N HIS A 411 -21.03 -7.19 -14.42
CA HIS A 411 -20.76 -7.75 -15.76
C HIS A 411 -21.55 -7.13 -16.93
N GLU A 412 -21.93 -5.85 -16.84
CA GLU A 412 -22.43 -5.11 -18.00
C GLU A 412 -21.61 -3.85 -18.23
N THR A 413 -20.41 -4.06 -18.79
CA THR A 413 -19.70 -3.05 -19.58
C THR A 413 -20.57 -2.64 -20.76
N GLU A 414 -21.30 -1.54 -20.63
CA GLU A 414 -21.58 -0.59 -21.70
C GLU A 414 -21.99 0.77 -21.08
N GLN A 415 -21.02 1.70 -21.06
CA GLN A 415 -21.24 3.14 -21.26
C GLN A 415 -22.28 3.86 -20.39
N LEU A 416 -22.18 3.76 -19.06
CA LEU A 416 -22.71 4.81 -18.19
C LEU A 416 -21.64 5.24 -17.19
N GLU A 417 -21.21 6.49 -17.34
CA GLU A 417 -20.34 7.22 -16.42
C GLU A 417 -20.93 7.15 -15.00
N GLY A 418 -20.31 6.35 -14.14
CA GLY A 418 -20.71 6.22 -12.74
C GLY A 418 -20.10 4.99 -12.08
N GLU A 419 -18.82 5.08 -11.70
CA GLU A 419 -18.04 4.04 -10.99
C GLU A 419 -18.65 3.56 -9.65
N ASN A 420 -19.82 4.06 -9.24
CA ASN A 420 -20.37 3.90 -7.88
C ASN A 420 -21.75 3.22 -7.81
N GLY A 421 -22.30 2.68 -8.89
CA GLY A 421 -23.64 2.06 -8.87
C GLY A 421 -23.77 0.90 -7.87
N ALA A 422 -22.83 -0.05 -7.90
CA ALA A 422 -22.84 -1.23 -7.00
C ALA A 422 -22.55 -0.86 -5.55
N LEU A 423 -21.62 0.06 -5.35
CA LEU A 423 -21.23 0.53 -4.03
C LEU A 423 -22.34 1.34 -3.37
N SER A 424 -22.99 2.24 -4.11
CA SER A 424 -24.12 3.03 -3.60
C SER A 424 -25.35 2.16 -3.30
N TYR A 425 -25.61 1.15 -4.14
CA TYR A 425 -26.66 0.18 -3.85
C TYR A 425 -26.33 -0.64 -2.59
N LEU A 426 -25.09 -1.12 -2.45
CA LEU A 426 -24.64 -1.86 -1.27
C LEU A 426 -24.77 -1.01 0.00
N HIS A 427 -24.34 0.25 -0.05
CA HIS A 427 -24.51 1.19 1.06
C HIS A 427 -26.00 1.33 1.43
N THR A 428 -26.87 1.58 0.45
CA THR A 428 -28.32 1.70 0.69
C THR A 428 -28.92 0.42 1.29
N LEU A 429 -28.43 -0.74 0.85
CA LEU A 429 -28.87 -2.03 1.37
C LEU A 429 -28.43 -2.25 2.82
N LEU A 430 -27.17 -1.93 3.13
CA LEU A 430 -26.60 -2.10 4.48
C LEU A 430 -27.15 -1.06 5.47
N ASP A 431 -27.65 0.09 5.01
CA ASP A 431 -28.31 1.07 5.88
C ASP A 431 -29.79 0.73 6.15
N ASP A 432 -30.43 -0.07 5.29
CA ASP A 432 -31.84 -0.42 5.43
C ASP A 432 -32.04 -1.53 6.47
N GLU A 433 -32.18 -1.16 7.74
CA GLU A 433 -32.43 -2.07 8.86
C GLU A 433 -33.77 -2.83 8.78
N GLN A 434 -34.70 -2.43 7.90
CA GLN A 434 -35.95 -3.17 7.69
C GLN A 434 -35.74 -4.36 6.74
N ARG A 435 -34.85 -4.19 5.77
CA ARG A 435 -34.57 -5.18 4.71
C ARG A 435 -33.34 -6.02 4.97
N PHE A 436 -32.42 -5.52 5.80
CA PHE A 436 -31.19 -6.19 6.21
C PHE A 436 -31.20 -6.47 7.73
N LEU A 437 -30.08 -6.95 8.27
CA LEU A 437 -29.93 -7.16 9.72
C LEU A 437 -29.86 -5.81 10.45
N LYS A 438 -30.43 -5.74 11.65
CA LYS A 438 -30.22 -4.58 12.54
C LYS A 438 -28.77 -4.50 12.96
N GLU A 439 -28.25 -3.30 13.19
CA GLU A 439 -26.85 -3.09 13.53
C GLU A 439 -26.40 -3.93 14.75
N GLU A 440 -27.26 -4.02 15.77
CA GLU A 440 -27.04 -4.81 17.00
C GLU A 440 -26.82 -6.32 16.74
N GLU A 441 -27.36 -6.86 15.66
CA GLU A 441 -27.28 -8.29 15.32
C GLU A 441 -26.06 -8.61 14.43
N ARG A 442 -25.43 -7.60 13.82
CA ARG A 442 -24.35 -7.78 12.82
C ARG A 442 -23.04 -8.26 13.42
N ALA A 443 -22.74 -7.93 14.67
CA ALA A 443 -21.54 -8.39 15.37
C ALA A 443 -21.44 -9.93 15.42
N CYS A 444 -22.57 -10.63 15.48
CA CYS A 444 -22.63 -12.09 15.54
C CYS A 444 -22.60 -12.77 14.17
N VAL A 445 -22.73 -12.02 13.06
CA VAL A 445 -22.92 -12.58 11.71
C VAL A 445 -21.70 -12.31 10.84
N PRO A 446 -20.91 -13.34 10.48
CA PRO A 446 -19.77 -13.15 9.59
C PRO A 446 -20.21 -12.80 8.17
N LEU A 447 -19.49 -11.87 7.53
CA LEU A 447 -19.80 -11.35 6.21
C LEU A 447 -18.69 -11.67 5.20
N VAL A 448 -19.06 -12.23 4.06
CA VAL A 448 -18.19 -12.42 2.90
C VAL A 448 -18.70 -11.55 1.77
N VAL A 449 -17.84 -10.76 1.16
CA VAL A 449 -18.16 -9.95 -0.02
C VAL A 449 -17.28 -10.43 -1.17
N VAL A 450 -17.90 -10.90 -2.24
CA VAL A 450 -17.24 -11.31 -3.47
C VAL A 450 -17.47 -10.24 -4.54
N SER A 451 -16.40 -9.71 -5.11
CA SER A 451 -16.49 -8.64 -6.12
C SER A 451 -15.40 -8.75 -7.19
N PRO A 452 -15.54 -8.04 -8.32
CA PRO A 452 -14.45 -7.80 -9.25
C PRO A 452 -13.24 -7.15 -8.58
N GLU A 453 -12.06 -7.37 -9.15
CA GLU A 453 -10.78 -6.91 -8.59
C GLU A 453 -10.71 -5.39 -8.44
N HIS A 454 -11.22 -4.63 -9.41
CA HIS A 454 -11.20 -3.16 -9.39
C HIS A 454 -12.06 -2.56 -8.29
N ALA A 455 -13.04 -3.31 -7.76
CA ALA A 455 -13.96 -2.83 -6.74
C ALA A 455 -13.49 -3.11 -5.30
N ILE A 456 -12.50 -3.99 -5.09
CA ILE A 456 -12.09 -4.45 -3.75
C ILE A 456 -11.61 -3.29 -2.88
N ASP A 457 -10.73 -2.43 -3.38
CA ASP A 457 -10.16 -1.32 -2.60
C ASP A 457 -11.24 -0.29 -2.21
N ALA A 458 -12.18 -0.02 -3.14
CA ALA A 458 -13.30 0.87 -2.88
C ALA A 458 -14.29 0.29 -1.87
N LEU A 459 -14.50 -1.03 -1.88
CA LEU A 459 -15.33 -1.73 -0.87
C LEU A 459 -14.69 -1.69 0.51
N GLN A 460 -13.39 -1.97 0.62
CA GLN A 460 -12.69 -1.90 1.89
C GLN A 460 -12.80 -0.51 2.50
N LYS A 461 -12.55 0.53 1.68
CA LYS A 461 -12.71 1.91 2.10
C LYS A 461 -14.15 2.25 2.50
N LEU A 462 -15.15 1.77 1.74
CA LEU A 462 -16.56 1.98 2.07
C LEU A 462 -16.91 1.41 3.46
N PHE A 463 -16.41 0.22 3.80
CA PHE A 463 -16.63 -0.37 5.11
C PHE A 463 -15.85 0.37 6.20
N GLU A 464 -14.59 0.74 5.96
CA GLU A 464 -13.79 1.52 6.92
C GLU A 464 -14.42 2.88 7.23
N ASP A 465 -14.90 3.60 6.21
CA ASP A 465 -15.53 4.92 6.35
C ASP A 465 -16.87 4.87 7.13
N ASN A 466 -17.50 3.69 7.24
CA ASN A 466 -18.81 3.48 7.88
C ASN A 466 -18.75 2.53 9.09
N ASP A 467 -17.61 2.47 9.79
CA ASP A 467 -17.40 1.61 10.98
C ASP A 467 -17.83 0.15 10.75
N ASN A 468 -17.47 -0.37 9.58
CA ASN A 468 -17.82 -1.69 9.07
C ASN A 468 -19.34 -2.00 9.07
N PHE A 469 -20.20 -0.98 9.06
CA PHE A 469 -21.64 -1.11 9.14
C PHE A 469 -22.11 -1.97 10.33
N GLY A 470 -21.39 -1.95 11.46
CA GLY A 470 -21.70 -2.74 12.67
C GLY A 470 -21.24 -4.20 12.64
N PHE A 471 -20.56 -4.65 11.59
CA PHE A 471 -19.93 -5.96 11.54
C PHE A 471 -18.58 -5.97 12.28
N GLU A 472 -18.23 -7.08 12.92
CA GLU A 472 -16.89 -7.24 13.50
C GLU A 472 -15.82 -7.35 12.41
N SER A 473 -14.82 -6.48 12.43
CA SER A 473 -13.79 -6.38 11.38
C SER A 473 -13.01 -7.68 11.15
N GLU A 474 -12.83 -8.52 12.19
CA GLU A 474 -12.18 -9.83 12.07
C GLU A 474 -13.04 -10.90 11.35
N LYS A 475 -14.34 -10.64 11.20
CA LYS A 475 -15.34 -11.54 10.59
C LYS A 475 -15.82 -11.06 9.21
N ILE A 476 -15.08 -10.15 8.58
CA ILE A 476 -15.37 -9.63 7.23
C ILE A 476 -14.30 -10.09 6.26
N TRP A 477 -14.70 -10.68 5.14
CA TRP A 477 -13.78 -11.08 4.06
C TRP A 477 -14.17 -10.46 2.74
N PHE A 478 -13.25 -9.71 2.15
CA PHE A 478 -13.36 -9.22 0.77
C PHE A 478 -12.57 -10.15 -0.15
N LEU A 479 -13.27 -10.80 -1.08
CA LEU A 479 -12.69 -11.81 -1.98
C LEU A 479 -12.88 -11.39 -3.43
N LYS A 480 -11.80 -11.48 -4.20
CA LYS A 480 -11.85 -11.29 -5.65
C LYS A 480 -12.61 -12.43 -6.32
N GLU A 481 -13.46 -12.10 -7.28
CA GLU A 481 -14.19 -13.08 -8.09
C GLU A 481 -13.24 -14.08 -8.79
N GLU A 482 -13.70 -15.32 -8.94
CA GLU A 482 -12.90 -16.38 -9.58
C GLU A 482 -12.83 -16.10 -11.08
N THR A 483 -11.62 -16.06 -11.61
CA THR A 483 -11.36 -15.84 -13.03
C THR A 483 -10.51 -16.97 -13.58
N LEU A 484 -10.80 -17.38 -14.81
CA LEU A 484 -10.02 -18.39 -15.52
C LEU A 484 -9.37 -17.80 -16.77
N PRO A 485 -8.18 -18.29 -17.15
CA PRO A 485 -7.60 -17.95 -18.45
C PRO A 485 -8.52 -18.34 -19.60
N VAL A 486 -8.69 -17.44 -20.56
CA VAL A 486 -9.35 -17.71 -21.84
C VAL A 486 -8.41 -18.57 -22.68
N VAL A 487 -8.93 -19.58 -23.37
CA VAL A 487 -8.11 -20.50 -24.17
C VAL A 487 -8.54 -20.52 -25.64
N CYS A 488 -7.60 -20.78 -26.54
CA CYS A 488 -7.85 -20.84 -27.97
C CYS A 488 -8.75 -22.04 -28.35
N SER A 489 -9.68 -21.81 -29.28
CA SER A 489 -10.40 -22.83 -30.03
C SER A 489 -9.79 -22.95 -31.43
N SER A 490 -8.72 -23.75 -31.57
CA SER A 490 -8.13 -24.02 -32.89
C SER A 490 -8.85 -25.18 -33.57
N PRO A 491 -9.41 -24.99 -34.79
CA PRO A 491 -9.97 -26.09 -35.58
C PRO A 491 -8.89 -27.04 -36.14
N GLU A 492 -7.65 -26.57 -36.29
CA GLU A 492 -6.52 -27.33 -36.84
C GLU A 492 -5.86 -28.25 -35.80
N GLU A 493 -5.79 -27.79 -34.53
CA GLU A 493 -5.29 -28.56 -33.39
C GLU A 493 -6.36 -28.64 -32.28
N PRO A 494 -7.47 -29.39 -32.48
CA PRO A 494 -8.64 -29.35 -31.59
C PRO A 494 -8.39 -29.82 -30.15
N LYS A 495 -7.25 -30.48 -29.90
CA LYS A 495 -6.85 -30.96 -28.56
C LYS A 495 -5.92 -30.01 -27.82
N LYS A 496 -5.53 -28.90 -28.44
CA LYS A 496 -4.50 -28.02 -27.90
C LYS A 496 -5.05 -26.64 -27.61
N HIS A 497 -5.56 -26.50 -26.40
CA HIS A 497 -6.14 -25.25 -25.90
C HIS A 497 -5.07 -24.42 -25.23
N LYS A 498 -4.47 -23.49 -25.98
CA LYS A 498 -3.47 -22.55 -25.44
C LYS A 498 -4.15 -21.37 -24.76
N ILE A 499 -3.66 -20.97 -23.59
CA ILE A 499 -4.04 -19.72 -22.91
C ILE A 499 -3.78 -18.53 -23.83
N LEU A 500 -4.77 -17.66 -23.98
CA LEU A 500 -4.63 -16.40 -24.70
C LEU A 500 -4.01 -15.33 -23.79
N MET A 501 -3.16 -14.50 -24.38
CA MET A 501 -2.54 -13.37 -23.70
C MET A 501 -3.25 -12.08 -24.13
N LYS A 502 -3.57 -11.20 -23.18
CA LYS A 502 -4.10 -9.86 -23.48
C LYS A 502 -2.97 -8.91 -23.91
N SER A 503 -1.79 -9.09 -23.32
CA SER A 503 -0.55 -8.42 -23.71
C SER A 503 0.63 -9.37 -23.43
N PRO A 504 1.87 -9.05 -23.83
CA PRO A 504 3.03 -9.89 -23.52
C PRO A 504 3.23 -10.18 -22.02
N TRP A 505 2.63 -9.36 -21.14
CA TRP A 505 2.78 -9.41 -19.70
C TRP A 505 1.47 -9.73 -18.95
N GLU A 506 0.37 -9.92 -19.67
CA GLU A 506 -0.96 -10.06 -19.08
C GLU A 506 -1.70 -11.24 -19.72
N ILE A 507 -2.10 -12.21 -18.89
CA ILE A 507 -2.96 -13.33 -19.32
C ILE A 507 -4.38 -12.80 -19.52
N LEU A 508 -5.01 -13.15 -20.65
CA LEU A 508 -6.43 -12.85 -20.85
C LEU A 508 -7.26 -13.78 -19.96
N LYS A 509 -8.06 -13.21 -19.07
CA LYS A 509 -8.91 -13.94 -18.12
C LYS A 509 -10.36 -13.51 -18.29
N SER A 510 -11.29 -14.43 -18.03
CA SER A 510 -12.71 -14.15 -17.93
C SER A 510 -13.25 -14.63 -16.57
N PRO A 511 -14.28 -13.97 -16.02
CA PRO A 511 -14.98 -14.44 -14.83
C PRO A 511 -15.59 -15.81 -15.05
N VAL A 512 -15.56 -16.65 -14.02
CA VAL A 512 -16.20 -17.98 -14.03
C VAL A 512 -17.71 -17.88 -13.88
N GLY A 513 -18.25 -16.76 -13.39
CA GLY A 513 -19.68 -16.59 -13.11
C GLY A 513 -20.05 -17.02 -11.69
N SER A 514 -21.37 -17.11 -11.41
CA SER A 514 -21.91 -17.26 -10.05
C SER A 514 -21.45 -18.53 -9.33
N GLY A 515 -21.21 -19.63 -10.07
CA GLY A 515 -20.66 -20.87 -9.50
C GLY A 515 -19.26 -20.71 -8.93
N GLY A 516 -18.49 -19.72 -9.42
CA GLY A 516 -17.14 -19.40 -8.94
C GLY A 516 -17.08 -19.12 -7.44
N VAL A 517 -18.15 -18.58 -6.85
CA VAL A 517 -18.25 -18.28 -5.40
C VAL A 517 -17.91 -19.51 -4.55
N LEU A 518 -18.41 -20.69 -4.94
CA LEU A 518 -18.16 -21.94 -4.22
C LEU A 518 -16.69 -22.38 -4.29
N SER A 519 -16.01 -22.10 -5.42
CA SER A 519 -14.56 -22.34 -5.58
C SER A 519 -13.75 -21.42 -4.67
N ILE A 520 -14.08 -20.13 -4.65
CA ILE A 520 -13.36 -19.09 -3.89
C ILE A 520 -13.44 -19.37 -2.38
N LEU A 521 -14.64 -19.67 -1.88
CA LEU A 521 -14.86 -19.97 -0.46
C LEU A 521 -14.00 -21.15 0.02
N ALA A 522 -13.84 -22.18 -0.84
CA ALA A 522 -13.02 -23.33 -0.54
C ALA A 522 -11.51 -23.04 -0.65
N SER A 523 -11.09 -22.32 -1.70
CA SER A 523 -9.67 -22.04 -1.96
C SER A 523 -9.05 -21.08 -0.93
N HIS A 524 -9.85 -20.18 -0.37
CA HIS A 524 -9.45 -19.25 0.68
C HIS A 524 -9.66 -19.80 2.10
N GLY A 525 -10.17 -21.03 2.24
CA GLY A 525 -10.41 -21.64 3.55
C GLY A 525 -11.53 -20.97 4.37
N ILE A 526 -12.42 -20.23 3.70
CA ILE A 526 -13.54 -19.53 4.35
C ILE A 526 -14.49 -20.55 4.95
N THR A 527 -14.81 -21.64 4.24
CA THR A 527 -15.66 -22.72 4.74
C THR A 527 -15.14 -23.31 6.06
N ASP A 528 -13.82 -23.43 6.21
CA ASP A 528 -13.20 -23.92 7.45
C ASP A 528 -13.20 -22.86 8.55
N SER A 529 -12.94 -21.61 8.18
CA SER A 529 -13.00 -20.46 9.09
C SER A 529 -14.40 -20.27 9.67
N LEU A 530 -15.44 -20.23 8.84
CA LEU A 530 -16.84 -20.17 9.27
C LEU A 530 -17.21 -21.34 10.18
N SER A 531 -16.68 -22.53 9.91
CA SER A 531 -16.93 -23.68 10.77
C SER A 531 -16.25 -23.57 12.13
N SER A 532 -15.05 -22.97 12.20
CA SER A 532 -14.40 -22.69 13.48
C SER A 532 -15.15 -21.64 14.30
N LEU A 533 -15.86 -20.74 13.63
CA LEU A 533 -16.78 -19.78 14.25
C LEU A 533 -18.13 -20.39 14.67
N GLY A 534 -18.38 -21.67 14.38
CA GLY A 534 -19.61 -22.36 14.78
C GLY A 534 -20.82 -22.09 13.89
N ILE A 535 -20.59 -21.60 12.67
CA ILE A 535 -21.61 -21.35 11.65
C ILE A 535 -22.13 -22.67 11.09
N ASP A 536 -23.44 -22.79 10.93
CA ASP A 536 -24.13 -23.96 10.38
C ASP A 536 -24.63 -23.72 8.94
N TYR A 537 -24.97 -22.47 8.60
CA TYR A 537 -25.54 -22.10 7.30
C TYR A 537 -24.83 -20.89 6.68
N LEU A 538 -24.62 -20.95 5.37
CA LEU A 538 -24.15 -19.84 4.56
C LEU A 538 -25.28 -19.40 3.63
N GLN A 539 -25.70 -18.15 3.77
CA GLN A 539 -26.62 -17.49 2.86
C GLN A 539 -25.83 -16.78 1.76
N VAL A 540 -26.07 -17.09 0.49
CA VAL A 540 -25.40 -16.50 -0.67
C VAL A 540 -26.41 -15.74 -1.53
N ASN A 541 -26.15 -14.45 -1.74
CA ASN A 541 -27.04 -13.54 -2.46
C ASN A 541 -26.27 -12.77 -3.52
N SER A 542 -26.84 -12.70 -4.73
CA SER A 542 -26.37 -11.78 -5.76
C SER A 542 -26.92 -10.37 -5.53
N ILE A 543 -26.08 -9.36 -5.78
CA ILE A 543 -26.47 -7.95 -5.77
C ILE A 543 -26.31 -7.39 -7.18
N GLU A 544 -27.40 -6.87 -7.74
CA GLU A 544 -27.42 -6.13 -9.00
C GLU A 544 -27.85 -4.68 -8.79
N THR A 545 -27.27 -3.78 -9.59
CA THR A 545 -27.38 -2.32 -9.48
C THR A 545 -28.62 -1.71 -10.13
N ARG A 546 -29.34 -2.48 -10.97
CA ARG A 546 -30.39 -1.93 -11.84
C ARG A 546 -31.81 -2.10 -11.29
N SER A 547 -32.02 -2.91 -10.26
CA SER A 547 -33.34 -3.12 -9.66
C SER A 547 -33.60 -2.08 -8.57
N GLN A 548 -34.30 -1.00 -8.90
CA GLN A 548 -34.96 -0.18 -7.88
C GLN A 548 -36.40 -0.64 -7.67
N PRO A 549 -36.87 -0.79 -6.41
CA PRO A 549 -36.12 -0.72 -5.14
C PRO A 549 -35.45 -2.07 -4.78
N PRO A 550 -34.50 -2.09 -3.81
CA PRO A 550 -33.90 -3.33 -3.32
C PRO A 550 -34.98 -4.33 -2.92
N GLN A 551 -35.06 -5.47 -3.60
CA GLN A 551 -35.92 -6.56 -3.19
C GLN A 551 -35.14 -7.40 -2.16
N HIS A 552 -35.73 -7.61 -0.99
CA HIS A 552 -35.21 -8.31 0.20
C HIS A 552 -33.99 -9.23 -0.02
N ASN A 553 -32.86 -8.94 0.63
CA ASN A 553 -31.62 -9.72 0.46
C ASN A 553 -31.27 -10.64 1.63
N ILE A 554 -32.03 -10.61 2.73
CA ILE A 554 -31.90 -11.60 3.79
C ILE A 554 -33.24 -12.29 4.01
N ASN A 555 -33.22 -13.62 3.99
CA ASN A 555 -34.42 -14.43 4.15
C ASN A 555 -34.31 -15.38 5.36
N PRO A 556 -34.61 -14.89 6.58
CA PRO A 556 -34.64 -15.73 7.77
C PRO A 556 -35.65 -16.88 7.64
N MET A 557 -36.78 -16.69 6.94
CA MET A 557 -37.77 -17.75 6.75
C MET A 557 -37.18 -18.92 5.94
N LEU A 558 -36.42 -18.66 4.89
CA LEU A 558 -35.77 -19.69 4.09
C LEU A 558 -34.70 -20.43 4.91
N VAL A 559 -33.90 -19.71 5.69
CA VAL A 559 -32.92 -20.31 6.62
C VAL A 559 -33.63 -21.26 7.61
N GLY A 560 -34.71 -20.79 8.24
CA GLY A 560 -35.49 -21.61 9.17
C GLY A 560 -36.12 -22.83 8.50
N PHE A 561 -36.64 -22.67 7.27
CA PHE A 561 -37.21 -23.78 6.50
C PHE A 561 -36.17 -24.85 6.16
N VAL A 562 -34.99 -24.44 5.69
CA VAL A 562 -33.84 -25.31 5.41
C VAL A 562 -33.40 -26.05 6.68
N SER A 563 -33.36 -25.34 7.81
CA SER A 563 -33.01 -25.92 9.10
C SER A 563 -34.03 -26.96 9.57
N ALA A 564 -35.33 -26.63 9.53
CA ALA A 564 -36.41 -27.53 9.91
C ALA A 564 -36.43 -28.82 9.08
N LYS A 565 -36.16 -28.73 7.77
CA LYS A 565 -36.09 -29.87 6.86
C LYS A 565 -34.74 -30.60 6.89
N ARG A 566 -33.74 -30.06 7.63
CA ARG A 566 -32.35 -30.56 7.64
C ARG A 566 -31.81 -30.72 6.20
N ALA A 567 -32.11 -29.74 5.37
CA ALA A 567 -31.73 -29.68 3.97
C ALA A 567 -30.27 -29.25 3.82
N GLU A 568 -29.67 -29.62 2.69
CA GLU A 568 -28.32 -29.24 2.31
C GLU A 568 -28.32 -27.89 1.58
N ILE A 569 -29.36 -27.63 0.79
CA ILE A 569 -29.53 -26.42 -0.02
C ILE A 569 -30.96 -25.90 0.13
N GLY A 570 -31.12 -24.59 0.27
CA GLY A 570 -32.36 -23.85 0.10
C GLY A 570 -32.26 -22.91 -1.09
N ILE A 571 -33.34 -22.76 -1.84
CA ILE A 571 -33.40 -21.90 -3.02
C ILE A 571 -34.65 -21.05 -2.96
N GLN A 572 -34.49 -19.76 -3.16
CA GLN A 572 -35.61 -18.86 -3.43
C GLN A 572 -35.83 -18.76 -4.94
N VAL A 573 -37.07 -18.96 -5.37
CA VAL A 573 -37.48 -18.87 -6.79
C VAL A 573 -38.60 -17.86 -6.92
N THR A 574 -38.47 -16.90 -7.84
CA THR A 574 -39.54 -15.94 -8.20
C THR A 574 -40.07 -16.26 -9.59
N GLU A 575 -41.34 -15.95 -9.88
CA GLU A 575 -41.93 -16.23 -11.21
C GLU A 575 -41.32 -15.38 -12.35
N GLU A 576 -40.68 -14.27 -11.99
CA GLU A 576 -40.14 -13.27 -12.92
C GLU A 576 -38.61 -13.37 -13.10
N SER A 577 -37.93 -14.38 -12.54
CA SER A 577 -36.46 -14.34 -12.50
C SER A 577 -35.84 -14.54 -13.89
N GLU A 578 -35.24 -13.48 -14.43
CA GLU A 578 -34.02 -13.65 -15.20
C GLU A 578 -33.02 -14.43 -14.32
N VAL A 579 -32.37 -15.46 -14.89
CA VAL A 579 -31.46 -16.41 -14.22
C VAL A 579 -30.32 -15.76 -13.42
N LYS A 580 -30.13 -14.44 -13.56
CA LYS A 580 -29.03 -13.65 -12.99
C LYS A 580 -29.15 -13.41 -11.48
N ASN A 581 -30.36 -13.32 -10.93
CA ASN A 581 -30.56 -13.06 -9.51
C ASN A 581 -30.82 -14.35 -8.72
N PHE A 582 -30.00 -14.60 -7.71
CA PHE A 582 -30.08 -15.81 -6.89
C PHE A 582 -29.97 -15.51 -5.41
N GLU A 583 -30.77 -16.24 -4.63
CA GLU A 583 -30.69 -16.32 -3.18
C GLU A 583 -30.72 -17.79 -2.79
N MET A 584 -29.60 -18.27 -2.26
CA MET A 584 -29.40 -19.67 -1.92
C MET A 584 -28.83 -19.82 -0.52
N ILE A 585 -29.34 -20.79 0.23
CA ILE A 585 -28.81 -21.17 1.55
C ILE A 585 -28.09 -22.49 1.40
N PHE A 586 -26.86 -22.58 1.92
CA PHE A 586 -26.08 -23.81 1.95
C PHE A 586 -25.81 -24.21 3.39
N SER A 587 -26.03 -25.48 3.72
CA SER A 587 -25.47 -26.02 4.96
C SER A 587 -23.94 -26.06 4.87
N LEU A 588 -23.26 -25.67 5.93
CA LEU A 588 -21.78 -25.66 5.94
C LEU A 588 -21.21 -27.09 5.83
N LYS A 589 -21.96 -28.08 6.34
CA LYS A 589 -21.66 -29.51 6.17
C LYS A 589 -21.62 -29.91 4.69
N PHE A 590 -22.57 -29.43 3.89
CA PHE A 590 -22.60 -29.65 2.45
C PHE A 590 -21.39 -29.00 1.77
N LEU A 591 -21.10 -27.73 2.06
CA LEU A 591 -19.97 -27.01 1.47
C LEU A 591 -18.63 -27.69 1.76
N LYS A 592 -18.43 -28.20 2.98
CA LYS A 592 -17.24 -28.99 3.34
C LYS A 592 -17.12 -30.30 2.55
N ARG A 593 -18.23 -30.96 2.23
CA ARG A 593 -18.23 -32.17 1.38
C ARG A 593 -17.97 -31.82 -0.08
N LEU A 594 -18.52 -30.70 -0.54
CA LEU A 594 -18.34 -30.22 -1.90
C LEU A 594 -16.87 -29.87 -2.18
N LYS A 595 -16.18 -29.24 -1.22
CA LYS A 595 -14.77 -28.79 -1.33
C LYS A 595 -14.54 -27.88 -2.55
N GLY A 596 -15.49 -26.98 -2.82
CA GLY A 596 -15.43 -26.06 -3.97
C GLY A 596 -15.39 -26.74 -5.33
N ARG A 597 -15.87 -27.99 -5.43
CA ARG A 597 -16.07 -28.64 -6.73
C ARG A 597 -17.21 -27.95 -7.46
N ILE A 598 -16.90 -27.43 -8.64
CA ILE A 598 -17.86 -26.79 -9.54
C ILE A 598 -17.76 -27.42 -10.94
N GLU A 599 -18.88 -27.44 -11.65
CA GLU A 599 -18.99 -27.90 -13.03
C GLU A 599 -18.89 -26.72 -13.98
N LEU A 600 -18.01 -26.83 -14.97
CA LEU A 600 -17.68 -25.78 -15.93
C LEU A 600 -18.25 -26.11 -17.29
N GLU A 601 -18.70 -25.08 -17.98
CA GLU A 601 -19.11 -25.12 -19.38
C GLU A 601 -18.17 -24.22 -20.19
N ALA A 602 -17.73 -24.73 -21.34
CA ALA A 602 -16.94 -23.96 -22.28
C ALA A 602 -17.88 -23.23 -23.26
N VAL A 603 -17.78 -21.91 -23.29
CA VAL A 603 -18.60 -21.03 -24.15
C VAL A 603 -17.70 -20.43 -25.21
N MET A 604 -18.02 -20.64 -26.49
CA MET A 604 -17.27 -20.03 -27.58
C MET A 604 -17.49 -18.52 -27.62
N LYS A 605 -16.39 -17.77 -27.65
CA LYS A 605 -16.35 -16.31 -27.67
C LYS A 605 -15.28 -15.80 -28.60
N MET A 606 -15.47 -14.57 -29.05
CA MET A 606 -14.54 -13.84 -29.91
C MET A 606 -13.70 -12.93 -29.01
N ASN A 607 -12.39 -13.19 -28.95
CA ASN A 607 -11.47 -12.44 -28.10
C ASN A 607 -10.23 -12.03 -28.90
N SER A 608 -9.92 -10.73 -28.89
CA SER A 608 -8.62 -10.24 -29.33
C SER A 608 -7.53 -10.71 -28.36
N HIS A 609 -6.37 -11.02 -28.91
CA HIS A 609 -5.26 -11.51 -28.09
C HIS A 609 -3.92 -11.21 -28.76
N VAL A 610 -2.86 -11.30 -27.97
CA VAL A 610 -1.48 -11.15 -28.40
C VAL A 610 -0.83 -12.52 -28.43
N GLN A 611 -0.13 -12.83 -29.51
CA GLN A 611 0.65 -14.05 -29.63
C GLN A 611 2.06 -13.76 -30.14
N LYS A 612 2.99 -14.66 -29.82
CA LYS A 612 4.37 -14.54 -30.25
C LYS A 612 4.61 -15.37 -31.52
N VAL A 613 4.93 -14.70 -32.62
CA VAL A 613 5.23 -15.31 -33.93
C VAL A 613 6.61 -14.84 -34.35
N GLU A 614 7.51 -15.77 -34.71
CA GLU A 614 8.87 -15.45 -35.19
C GLU A 614 9.67 -14.49 -34.28
N ASN A 615 9.43 -14.57 -32.96
CA ASN A 615 10.02 -13.73 -31.93
C ASN A 615 9.46 -12.29 -31.81
N GLU A 616 8.43 -11.95 -32.59
CA GLU A 616 7.68 -10.71 -32.49
C GLU A 616 6.30 -10.94 -31.86
N TRP A 617 5.78 -9.92 -31.18
CA TRP A 617 4.44 -9.94 -30.58
C TRP A 617 3.44 -9.33 -31.55
N ILE A 618 2.45 -10.10 -31.96
CA ILE A 618 1.44 -9.71 -32.92
C ILE A 618 0.07 -9.74 -32.25
N GLU A 619 -0.68 -8.66 -32.41
CA GLU A 619 -2.08 -8.60 -32.03
C GLU A 619 -2.94 -9.29 -33.09
N SER A 620 -3.79 -10.20 -32.64
CA SER A 620 -4.74 -10.94 -33.47
C SER A 620 -6.15 -10.51 -33.10
N VAL A 621 -6.85 -9.93 -34.07
CA VAL A 621 -8.27 -9.58 -33.97
C VAL A 621 -9.06 -10.57 -34.83
N PRO A 622 -9.77 -11.52 -34.21
CA PRO A 622 -10.51 -12.54 -34.95
C PRO A 622 -11.79 -12.00 -35.60
N SER A 623 -12.23 -12.60 -36.70
CA SER A 623 -13.53 -12.31 -37.35
C SER A 623 -14.65 -13.28 -36.94
N GLU A 624 -14.30 -14.39 -36.29
CA GLU A 624 -15.22 -15.44 -35.81
C GLU A 624 -14.80 -15.87 -34.39
N PRO A 625 -15.68 -16.54 -33.61
CA PRO A 625 -15.30 -17.08 -32.30
C PRO A 625 -14.04 -17.96 -32.38
N ASN A 626 -13.01 -17.57 -31.64
CA ASN A 626 -11.65 -18.14 -31.70
C ASN A 626 -11.17 -18.67 -30.34
N SER A 627 -12.04 -18.63 -29.33
CA SER A 627 -11.67 -18.92 -27.95
C SER A 627 -12.83 -19.52 -27.16
N PHE A 628 -12.48 -20.20 -26.06
CA PHE A 628 -13.40 -20.64 -25.03
C PHE A 628 -13.22 -19.80 -23.77
N GLU A 629 -14.32 -19.23 -23.29
CA GLU A 629 -14.49 -18.77 -21.91
C GLU A 629 -15.13 -19.88 -21.10
N PHE A 630 -14.76 -20.00 -19.83
CA PHE A 630 -15.31 -21.02 -18.95
C PHE A 630 -16.28 -20.42 -17.96
N ARG A 631 -17.50 -20.95 -17.91
CA ARG A 631 -18.56 -20.45 -17.04
C ARG A 631 -19.13 -21.55 -16.16
N SER A 632 -19.53 -21.20 -14.95
CA SER A 632 -20.22 -22.05 -14.00
C SER A 632 -21.37 -21.27 -13.40
N ASP A 633 -22.55 -21.89 -13.41
CA ASP A 633 -23.72 -21.39 -12.74
C ASP A 633 -23.82 -22.01 -11.35
N ILE A 634 -24.11 -21.21 -10.32
CA ILE A 634 -24.28 -21.67 -8.94
C ILE A 634 -25.33 -22.77 -8.82
N TYR A 635 -26.37 -22.79 -9.66
CA TYR A 635 -27.40 -23.82 -9.66
C TYR A 635 -26.90 -25.20 -10.12
N ARG A 636 -25.73 -25.30 -10.77
CA ARG A 636 -25.15 -26.61 -11.14
C ARG A 636 -24.81 -27.47 -9.93
N VAL A 637 -24.59 -26.84 -8.77
CA VAL A 637 -24.28 -27.54 -7.52
C VAL A 637 -25.40 -28.50 -7.06
N LEU A 638 -26.62 -28.33 -7.59
CA LEU A 638 -27.77 -29.18 -7.28
C LEU A 638 -27.57 -30.64 -7.68
N SER A 639 -26.68 -30.92 -8.65
CA SER A 639 -26.32 -32.29 -9.04
C SER A 639 -25.47 -33.02 -7.99
N GLU A 640 -24.81 -32.28 -7.08
CA GLU A 640 -23.95 -32.81 -6.01
C GLU A 640 -24.72 -33.06 -4.68
N CYS A 641 -26.01 -32.76 -4.65
CA CYS A 641 -26.88 -33.03 -3.50
C CYS A 641 -27.08 -34.53 -3.27
N SER A 642 -27.16 -34.94 -2.00
CA SER A 642 -27.31 -36.37 -1.65
C SER A 642 -28.63 -36.97 -2.15
N SER A 643 -29.71 -36.19 -2.13
CA SER A 643 -31.04 -36.56 -2.65
C SER A 643 -31.87 -35.32 -2.93
N SER A 644 -32.97 -35.47 -3.68
CA SER A 644 -33.94 -34.39 -3.93
C SER A 644 -34.54 -33.81 -2.65
N ASP A 645 -34.74 -34.66 -1.63
CA ASP A 645 -35.37 -34.28 -0.36
C ASP A 645 -34.43 -33.46 0.55
N LYS A 646 -33.17 -33.30 0.14
CA LYS A 646 -32.20 -32.41 0.76
C LYS A 646 -32.15 -31.03 0.13
N ILE A 647 -33.06 -30.75 -0.79
CA ILE A 647 -33.21 -29.43 -1.42
C ILE A 647 -34.54 -28.86 -0.97
N CYS A 648 -34.51 -27.62 -0.48
CA CYS A 648 -35.70 -26.84 -0.13
C CYS A 648 -35.93 -25.78 -1.20
N LEU A 649 -37.16 -25.67 -1.68
CA LEU A 649 -37.55 -24.69 -2.68
C LEU A 649 -38.61 -23.75 -2.08
N MET A 650 -38.33 -22.46 -2.06
CA MET A 650 -39.29 -21.43 -1.64
C MET A 650 -39.74 -20.65 -2.88
N ASN A 651 -40.99 -20.86 -3.31
CA ASN A 651 -41.58 -20.07 -4.38
C ASN A 651 -42.17 -18.80 -3.80
N ILE A 652 -41.82 -17.66 -4.39
CA ILE A 652 -42.45 -16.39 -4.08
C ILE A 652 -43.57 -16.16 -5.09
N THR A 653 -44.80 -16.12 -4.60
CA THR A 653 -45.99 -15.74 -5.39
C THR A 653 -46.16 -14.22 -5.33
N VAL A 654 -46.44 -13.61 -6.49
CA VAL A 654 -46.73 -12.17 -6.62
C VAL A 654 -48.05 -11.81 -5.95
#